data_AF-A0A6A6N8L5-F1
#
_entry.id   AF-A0A6A6N8L5-F1
#
_cell.length_a   1.000
_cell.length_b   1.000
_cell.length_c   1.000
_cell.angle_alpha   90.00
_cell.angle_beta   90.00
_cell.angle_gamma   90.00
#
_symmetry.space_group_name_H-M   'P 1'
#
loop_
_entity.id
_entity.type
_entity.pdbx_description
1 polymer ?
#
loop_
_entity_poly.entity_id
_entity_poly.type
_entity_poly.pdbx_seq_one_letter_code
_entity_poly.pdbx_strand_id
1 'polypeptide(L)'
;MRDIVSCLSENAINVSHSSCSSYSNNACISPSLIPSIQNAVSCFYKIILSTQKQLLVTVTWCKNHTAQDLSINFGNDSSTSFKLNTSGGLFRKKKGSKVIDSDSSKIEVFWDLSSAKYDSGPAPVDGFYVLVMVDSEIGLVLGDIGEEIISKKLKASTPVAKTSLISRQEHCSGNTLYATKAQFCETGIQHDILIKCSGENEGQKYPVLSVCIDKKMVIRVKRLQWNFRGNQTLFIDGLLVDLMWDVHDWFYNPASGSAVFMFRTRSGMESRLWLEEKLLQKDQERVEFSLLIYAYELIANAAYIGTPGKGILAADESTGTIGKRLASINVENVEPNRRAFRELLFCAPDVLQFLSGVILFEETLYQKRADGKPFVDILKEGGVLPGIKVDKGIVELAGTNGETSTLGLDGLAERCQKYYEAGARFAKWRAVLKIGPTEPSQLAINENANGLARYAIICQENGLVPIVEPEILVDGSHDINRCADVTERVLAACYKALNDHHVLLEGTLLKPNMVNPGSDSPKVKPEVVAEYTVRALQRTVPPAVPAIVFLSGGQSEEEATINLNAMNKLKGKKPWSLTFSFGRALQQSTLKAWAGKEENVKKAQAAFHVRCKANSEATLGSYKGDATLGEGAAESLHVKDYKY
;
A
#
# COMPACT_ATOMS: atom_id res chain seq x y z
N MET A 1 -56.71 -9.24 41.00
CA MET A 1 -56.21 -7.95 40.47
C MET A 1 -54.71 -8.14 40.26
N ARG A 2 -54.30 -8.50 39.04
CA ARG A 2 -53.83 -7.61 37.92
C ARG A 2 -52.40 -7.09 38.20
N ASP A 3 -51.42 -7.10 37.29
CA ASP A 3 -51.49 -6.85 35.84
C ASP A 3 -50.10 -7.00 35.11
N ILE A 4 -50.16 -7.12 33.75
CA ILE A 4 -49.34 -6.45 32.68
C ILE A 4 -48.02 -7.03 32.06
N VAL A 5 -47.96 -6.87 30.70
CA VAL A 5 -46.89 -6.95 29.63
C VAL A 5 -46.74 -8.32 28.89
N SER A 6 -47.23 -8.61 27.66
CA SER A 6 -47.16 -8.01 26.28
C SER A 6 -45.80 -8.22 25.55
N CYS A 7 -45.62 -8.45 24.23
CA CYS A 7 -46.39 -8.89 23.05
C CYS A 7 -45.35 -9.27 21.96
N LEU A 8 -45.56 -10.35 21.19
CA LEU A 8 -44.82 -10.75 19.96
C LEU A 8 -45.84 -11.22 18.91
N SER A 9 -45.48 -11.12 17.62
CA SER A 9 -46.30 -11.24 16.37
C SER A 9 -46.89 -9.89 15.92
N GLU A 10 -46.97 -9.51 14.63
CA GLU A 10 -47.12 -10.27 13.38
C GLU A 10 -46.84 -9.28 12.21
N ASN A 11 -46.14 -9.70 11.15
CA ASN A 11 -46.27 -9.27 9.73
C ASN A 11 -44.97 -9.51 8.94
N ALA A 12 -44.94 -10.65 8.25
CA ALA A 12 -44.06 -10.93 7.13
C ALA A 12 -44.48 -10.09 5.89
N ILE A 13 -43.72 -10.25 4.79
CA ILE A 13 -43.87 -9.74 3.38
C ILE A 13 -42.68 -8.79 3.04
N ASN A 14 -41.89 -8.92 1.96
CA ASN A 14 -42.16 -9.46 0.62
C ASN A 14 -40.89 -10.03 -0.05
N VAL A 15 -41.01 -11.19 -0.71
CA VAL A 15 -40.01 -11.76 -1.63
C VAL A 15 -40.25 -11.13 -3.00
N SER A 16 -39.27 -10.42 -3.56
CA SER A 16 -39.38 -9.89 -4.92
C SER A 16 -38.98 -10.94 -5.96
N HIS A 17 -39.84 -11.06 -6.96
CA HIS A 17 -39.88 -12.10 -7.99
C HIS A 17 -38.63 -12.21 -8.87
N SER A 18 -38.34 -13.46 -9.29
CA SER A 18 -37.43 -13.81 -10.38
C SER A 18 -37.83 -13.12 -11.70
N SER A 19 -37.11 -12.06 -12.07
CA SER A 19 -37.15 -11.51 -13.43
C SER A 19 -35.92 -11.96 -14.19
N CYS A 20 -36.08 -13.03 -14.97
CA CYS A 20 -35.14 -13.42 -16.02
C CYS A 20 -35.02 -12.27 -17.02
N SER A 21 -33.94 -11.49 -16.92
CA SER A 21 -33.52 -10.57 -17.97
C SER A 21 -32.34 -11.18 -18.69
N SER A 22 -32.51 -11.36 -19.99
CA SER A 22 -31.56 -11.86 -20.97
C SER A 22 -30.17 -11.24 -20.78
N TYR A 23 -29.16 -12.08 -20.57
CA TYR A 23 -27.75 -11.68 -20.47
C TYR A 23 -27.29 -11.08 -21.81
N SER A 24 -26.88 -9.80 -21.80
CA SER A 24 -26.22 -9.16 -22.93
C SER A 24 -24.78 -9.69 -23.08
N ASN A 25 -24.39 -10.10 -24.30
CA ASN A 25 -23.07 -10.65 -24.65
C ASN A 25 -21.95 -9.60 -24.84
N ASN A 26 -22.05 -8.41 -24.24
CA ASN A 26 -20.97 -7.42 -24.37
C ASN A 26 -19.84 -7.75 -23.40
N ALA A 27 -18.60 -7.82 -23.91
CA ALA A 27 -17.40 -7.95 -23.09
C ALA A 27 -17.30 -6.74 -22.15
N CYS A 28 -17.34 -6.96 -20.84
CA CYS A 28 -17.65 -5.93 -19.85
C CYS A 28 -16.46 -5.06 -19.38
N ILE A 29 -15.23 -5.24 -19.88
CA ILE A 29 -14.06 -4.52 -19.30
C ILE A 29 -13.03 -4.18 -20.38
N SER A 30 -12.56 -2.92 -20.38
CA SER A 30 -11.42 -2.44 -21.19
C SER A 30 -10.12 -3.16 -20.78
N PRO A 31 -9.29 -3.61 -21.74
CA PRO A 31 -8.04 -4.35 -21.47
C PRO A 31 -6.95 -3.58 -20.71
N SER A 32 -7.20 -2.33 -20.29
CA SER A 32 -6.22 -1.40 -19.73
C SER A 32 -6.20 -1.31 -18.19
N LEU A 33 -7.02 -2.07 -17.47
CA LEU A 33 -7.06 -2.05 -15.99
C LEU A 33 -6.18 -3.14 -15.40
N ILE A 34 -5.17 -2.73 -14.62
CA ILE A 34 -4.24 -3.64 -13.92
C ILE A 34 -4.92 -4.15 -12.64
N PRO A 35 -5.00 -5.46 -12.37
CA PRO A 35 -5.58 -5.99 -11.14
C PRO A 35 -4.77 -5.66 -9.86
N SER A 36 -5.40 -5.81 -8.70
CA SER A 36 -4.78 -5.68 -7.37
C SER A 36 -3.58 -6.60 -7.18
N ILE A 37 -2.63 -6.20 -6.34
CA ILE A 37 -1.44 -6.98 -5.98
C ILE A 37 -1.82 -8.02 -4.92
N GLN A 38 -1.42 -9.26 -5.14
CA GLN A 38 -1.54 -10.32 -4.15
C GLN A 38 -0.30 -10.34 -3.23
N ASN A 39 -0.48 -10.00 -1.96
CA ASN A 39 0.62 -9.88 -0.98
C ASN A 39 0.95 -11.22 -0.33
N ALA A 40 -0.07 -12.01 -0.01
CA ALA A 40 0.10 -13.30 0.63
C ALA A 40 -0.95 -14.31 0.18
N VAL A 41 -0.54 -15.58 0.10
CA VAL A 41 -1.43 -16.73 -0.16
C VAL A 41 -1.16 -17.78 0.90
N SER A 42 -2.19 -18.13 1.67
CA SER A 42 -2.15 -19.19 2.68
C SER A 42 -3.06 -20.34 2.25
N CYS A 43 -2.50 -21.53 2.11
CA CYS A 43 -3.25 -22.75 1.80
C CYS A 43 -3.27 -23.67 3.02
N PHE A 44 -4.46 -24.10 3.41
CA PHE A 44 -4.70 -24.98 4.54
C PHE A 44 -5.03 -26.39 4.05
N TYR A 45 -4.17 -27.34 4.40
CA TYR A 45 -4.27 -28.74 3.98
C TYR A 45 -4.59 -29.65 5.15
N LYS A 46 -5.37 -30.70 4.88
CA LYS A 46 -5.56 -31.84 5.78
C LYS A 46 -4.85 -33.04 5.16
N ILE A 47 -3.95 -33.64 5.92
CA ILE A 47 -3.21 -34.85 5.58
C ILE A 47 -3.73 -35.98 6.46
N ILE A 48 -4.09 -37.11 5.87
CA ILE A 48 -4.56 -38.32 6.55
C ILE A 48 -3.57 -39.44 6.24
N LEU A 49 -2.76 -39.82 7.24
CA LEU A 49 -1.75 -40.86 7.12
C LEU A 49 -2.39 -42.25 7.01
N SER A 50 -1.61 -43.25 6.62
CA SER A 50 -2.05 -44.66 6.58
C SER A 50 -2.57 -45.15 7.95
N THR A 51 -2.04 -44.59 9.04
CA THR A 51 -2.45 -44.82 10.43
C THR A 51 -3.79 -44.19 10.81
N GLN A 52 -4.47 -43.50 9.88
CA GLN A 52 -5.67 -42.67 10.12
C GLN A 52 -5.41 -41.42 10.98
N LYS A 53 -4.15 -41.15 11.35
CA LYS A 53 -3.78 -39.91 12.03
C LYS A 53 -3.96 -38.72 11.08
N GLN A 54 -4.56 -37.65 11.59
CA GLN A 54 -4.79 -36.42 10.84
C GLN A 54 -3.74 -35.37 11.23
N LEU A 55 -3.19 -34.68 10.23
CA LEU A 55 -2.30 -33.54 10.39
C LEU A 55 -2.80 -32.37 9.57
N LEU A 56 -2.86 -31.20 10.20
CA LEU A 56 -3.23 -29.94 9.55
C LEU A 56 -1.98 -29.17 9.19
N VAL A 57 -1.88 -28.71 7.95
CA VAL A 57 -0.70 -28.03 7.42
C VAL A 57 -1.11 -26.72 6.77
N THR A 58 -0.60 -25.61 7.28
CA THR A 58 -0.78 -24.29 6.65
C THR A 58 0.48 -23.92 5.91
N VAL A 59 0.39 -23.74 4.59
CA VAL A 59 1.49 -23.26 3.74
C VAL A 59 1.20 -21.82 3.34
N THR A 60 2.06 -20.89 3.75
CA THR A 60 1.91 -19.46 3.45
C THR A 60 3.08 -18.96 2.62
N TRP A 61 2.75 -18.38 1.47
CA TRP A 61 3.65 -17.64 0.59
C TRP A 61 3.41 -16.14 0.76
N CYS A 62 4.46 -15.36 1.00
CA CYS A 62 4.38 -13.91 1.13
C CYS A 62 5.34 -13.21 0.17
N LYS A 63 4.91 -12.08 -0.40
CA LYS A 63 5.71 -11.23 -1.26
C LYS A 63 5.97 -9.89 -0.58
N ASN A 64 7.23 -9.63 -0.26
CA ASN A 64 7.73 -8.35 0.24
C ASN A 64 8.56 -7.67 -0.87
N HIS A 65 8.78 -6.35 -0.79
CA HIS A 65 9.48 -5.56 -1.82
C HIS A 65 10.86 -6.12 -2.25
N THR A 66 11.50 -6.94 -1.41
CA THR A 66 12.84 -7.52 -1.66
C THR A 66 12.91 -9.05 -1.52
N ALA A 67 11.79 -9.73 -1.23
CA ALA A 67 11.80 -11.15 -0.83
C ALA A 67 10.50 -11.89 -1.16
N GLN A 68 10.62 -13.19 -1.46
CA GLN A 68 9.52 -14.16 -1.46
C GLN A 68 9.72 -15.08 -0.25
N ASP A 69 8.82 -15.07 0.73
CA ASP A 69 8.95 -15.89 1.94
C ASP A 69 8.00 -17.08 1.91
N LEU A 70 8.47 -18.23 2.40
CA LEU A 70 7.68 -19.45 2.58
C LEU A 70 7.64 -19.78 4.07
N SER A 71 6.44 -20.02 4.60
CA SER A 71 6.27 -20.62 5.91
C SER A 71 5.32 -21.80 5.86
N ILE A 72 5.60 -22.83 6.64
CA ILE A 72 4.77 -24.03 6.77
C ILE A 72 4.56 -24.27 8.26
N ASN A 73 3.31 -24.29 8.70
CA ASN A 73 2.94 -24.56 10.09
C ASN A 73 2.24 -25.92 10.16
N PHE A 74 2.61 -26.72 11.16
CA PHE A 74 2.06 -28.06 11.38
C PHE A 74 1.23 -28.07 12.67
N GLY A 75 -0.10 -28.07 12.55
CA GLY A 75 -1.03 -27.97 13.69
C GLY A 75 -1.23 -26.55 14.22
N ASN A 76 -1.70 -26.43 15.47
CA ASN A 76 -2.05 -25.15 16.10
C ASN A 76 -0.92 -24.52 16.94
N ASP A 77 0.18 -25.24 17.18
CA ASP A 77 1.32 -24.75 17.97
C ASP A 77 2.37 -24.05 17.11
N SER A 78 2.80 -22.86 17.54
CA SER A 78 3.80 -22.05 16.81
C SER A 78 5.23 -22.64 16.84
N SER A 79 5.48 -23.60 17.73
CA SER A 79 6.77 -24.28 17.94
C SER A 79 7.13 -25.24 16.80
N THR A 80 6.15 -25.71 16.01
CA THR A 80 6.32 -26.65 14.89
C THR A 80 6.29 -25.92 13.53
N SER A 81 6.88 -24.73 13.43
CA SER A 81 6.90 -23.95 12.19
C SER A 81 8.21 -24.07 11.39
N PHE A 82 8.07 -24.29 10.08
CA PHE A 82 9.12 -24.11 9.09
C PHE A 82 9.02 -22.70 8.51
N LYS A 83 10.13 -21.96 8.49
CA LYS A 83 10.22 -20.66 7.82
C LYS A 83 11.46 -20.64 6.94
N LEU A 84 11.27 -20.23 5.70
CA LEU A 84 12.30 -20.04 4.69
C LEU A 84 12.21 -18.61 4.18
N ASN A 85 13.20 -17.80 4.55
CA ASN A 85 13.36 -16.45 4.04
C ASN A 85 14.30 -16.47 2.84
N THR A 86 13.90 -15.88 1.71
CA THR A 86 14.74 -15.87 0.49
C THR A 86 15.60 -14.60 0.34
N SER A 87 15.60 -13.68 1.32
CA SER A 87 16.34 -12.42 1.28
C SER A 87 17.62 -12.37 2.15
N GLY A 88 18.73 -11.97 1.52
CA GLY A 88 19.94 -11.41 2.17
C GLY A 88 21.15 -12.34 2.46
N GLY A 89 22.21 -12.27 1.64
CA GLY A 89 23.60 -12.68 1.99
C GLY A 89 24.11 -14.05 1.46
N LEU A 90 25.44 -14.18 1.33
CA LEU A 90 26.29 -15.18 0.64
C LEU A 90 25.99 -16.70 0.75
N PHE A 91 24.93 -17.13 1.44
CA PHE A 91 24.52 -18.54 1.52
C PHE A 91 23.01 -18.70 1.29
N ARG A 92 22.60 -18.65 0.02
CA ARG A 92 21.24 -18.96 -0.43
C ARG A 92 20.89 -20.43 -0.18
N LYS A 93 20.12 -20.76 0.86
CA LYS A 93 19.50 -22.10 1.01
C LYS A 93 18.19 -22.20 0.23
N LYS A 94 18.23 -21.93 -1.08
CA LYS A 94 17.08 -22.10 -2.00
C LYS A 94 16.69 -23.57 -2.20
N LYS A 95 17.57 -24.50 -1.82
CA LYS A 95 17.33 -25.93 -1.78
C LYS A 95 17.77 -26.48 -0.44
N GLY A 96 17.09 -27.50 0.06
CA GLY A 96 17.48 -28.13 1.31
C GLY A 96 16.44 -29.09 1.85
N SER A 97 16.73 -29.55 3.06
CA SER A 97 15.79 -30.30 3.89
C SER A 97 15.87 -29.85 5.34
N LYS A 98 14.79 -30.05 6.09
CA LYS A 98 14.71 -29.78 7.53
C LYS A 98 13.84 -30.84 8.18
N VAL A 99 14.33 -31.42 9.26
CA VAL A 99 13.56 -32.31 10.13
C VAL A 99 13.00 -31.47 11.27
N ILE A 100 11.73 -31.70 11.60
CA ILE A 100 10.99 -31.07 12.68
C ILE A 100 10.36 -32.20 13.47
N ASP A 101 10.79 -32.34 14.71
CA ASP A 101 10.16 -33.27 15.64
C ASP A 101 8.99 -32.55 16.31
N SER A 102 7.78 -33.04 16.06
CA SER A 102 6.59 -32.69 16.83
C SER A 102 6.39 -33.73 17.92
N ASP A 103 5.75 -33.38 19.04
CA ASP A 103 5.49 -34.26 20.19
C ASP A 103 4.86 -35.62 19.82
N SER A 104 4.28 -35.76 18.62
CA SER A 104 3.61 -36.98 18.17
C SER A 104 3.99 -37.50 16.78
N SER A 105 4.81 -36.80 15.99
CA SER A 105 5.20 -37.22 14.62
C SER A 105 6.54 -36.61 14.22
N LYS A 106 7.29 -37.35 13.39
CA LYS A 106 8.49 -36.86 12.74
C LYS A 106 8.14 -36.24 11.38
N ILE A 107 8.40 -34.95 11.21
CA ILE A 107 8.08 -34.21 9.99
C ILE A 107 9.37 -33.85 9.26
N GLU A 108 9.45 -34.17 7.97
CA GLU A 108 10.60 -33.85 7.12
C GLU A 108 10.15 -32.98 5.95
N VAL A 109 10.68 -31.76 5.86
CA VAL A 109 10.40 -30.82 4.78
C VAL A 109 11.59 -30.79 3.84
N PHE A 110 11.36 -31.04 2.56
CA PHE A 110 12.33 -30.89 1.47
C PHE A 110 11.84 -29.80 0.52
N TRP A 111 12.75 -28.97 0.02
CA TRP A 111 12.39 -27.91 -0.92
C TRP A 111 13.48 -27.65 -1.96
N ASP A 112 13.05 -27.22 -3.13
CA ASP A 112 13.90 -26.56 -4.12
C ASP A 112 13.12 -25.44 -4.81
N LEU A 113 13.54 -24.20 -4.53
CA LEU A 113 13.03 -22.96 -5.12
C LEU A 113 14.10 -22.29 -5.99
N SER A 114 15.14 -23.03 -6.41
CA SER A 114 16.27 -22.45 -7.14
C SER A 114 15.91 -21.97 -8.54
N SER A 115 14.97 -22.65 -9.19
CA SER A 115 14.47 -22.35 -10.55
C SER A 115 13.04 -21.81 -10.57
N ALA A 116 12.51 -21.46 -9.39
CA ALA A 116 11.14 -21.01 -9.20
C ALA A 116 10.85 -19.75 -10.02
N LYS A 117 9.81 -19.79 -10.86
CA LYS A 117 9.26 -18.64 -11.59
C LYS A 117 8.00 -18.14 -10.87
N TYR A 118 7.79 -16.83 -10.96
CA TYR A 118 6.68 -16.15 -10.31
C TYR A 118 5.99 -15.25 -11.33
N ASP A 119 4.67 -15.24 -11.31
CA ASP A 119 3.86 -14.23 -12.00
C ASP A 119 3.72 -12.98 -11.11
N SER A 120 2.54 -12.34 -11.07
CA SER A 120 2.28 -11.18 -10.24
C SER A 120 2.15 -11.49 -8.74
N GLY A 121 1.87 -12.75 -8.36
CA GLY A 121 1.61 -13.20 -7.00
C GLY A 121 2.83 -13.67 -6.17
N PRO A 122 2.59 -14.08 -4.91
CA PRO A 122 3.64 -14.53 -3.99
C PRO A 122 4.01 -16.01 -4.14
N ALA A 123 3.10 -16.84 -4.62
CA ALA A 123 3.35 -18.26 -4.85
C ALA A 123 4.08 -18.48 -6.19
N PRO A 124 5.09 -19.37 -6.26
CA PRO A 124 5.69 -19.74 -7.53
C PRO A 124 4.70 -20.50 -8.42
N VAL A 125 4.85 -20.35 -9.72
CA VAL A 125 3.97 -20.96 -10.75
C VAL A 125 4.63 -22.10 -11.52
N ASP A 126 5.97 -22.18 -11.50
CA ASP A 126 6.76 -23.14 -12.28
C ASP A 126 8.19 -23.28 -11.69
N GLY A 127 8.87 -24.39 -11.97
CA GLY A 127 10.27 -24.64 -11.62
C GLY A 127 10.56 -24.83 -10.12
N PHE A 128 9.63 -25.36 -9.33
CA PHE A 128 9.82 -25.51 -7.88
C PHE A 128 9.22 -26.80 -7.29
N TYR A 129 9.72 -27.23 -6.13
CA TYR A 129 8.96 -28.15 -5.28
C TYR A 129 9.08 -27.88 -3.78
N VAL A 130 8.05 -28.28 -3.05
CA VAL A 130 8.05 -28.47 -1.60
C VAL A 130 7.43 -29.82 -1.31
N LEU A 131 8.15 -30.67 -0.58
CA LEU A 131 7.72 -32.00 -0.18
C LEU A 131 7.73 -32.07 1.36
N VAL A 132 6.58 -32.40 1.94
CA VAL A 132 6.45 -32.71 3.37
C VAL A 132 6.24 -34.20 3.53
N MET A 133 7.12 -34.86 4.27
CA MET A 133 6.92 -36.23 4.74
C MET A 133 6.57 -36.23 6.22
N VAL A 134 5.72 -37.16 6.63
CA VAL A 134 5.27 -37.34 8.00
C VAL A 134 5.40 -38.82 8.33
N ASP A 135 6.18 -39.15 9.36
CA ASP A 135 6.43 -40.54 9.79
C ASP A 135 6.88 -41.47 8.64
N SER A 136 7.70 -40.94 7.72
CA SER A 136 8.18 -41.59 6.49
C SER A 136 7.14 -41.84 5.40
N GLU A 137 5.94 -41.27 5.52
CA GLU A 137 4.92 -41.22 4.45
C GLU A 137 4.97 -39.87 3.72
N ILE A 138 4.68 -39.87 2.42
CA ILE A 138 4.56 -38.63 1.63
C ILE A 138 3.25 -37.95 2.01
N GLY A 139 3.34 -36.82 2.69
CA GLY A 139 2.20 -36.05 3.18
C GLY A 139 1.72 -35.00 2.19
N LEU A 140 2.58 -34.07 1.78
CA LEU A 140 2.21 -32.96 0.91
C LEU A 140 3.27 -32.75 -0.17
N VAL A 141 2.82 -32.61 -1.43
CA VAL A 141 3.68 -32.32 -2.58
C VAL A 141 3.14 -31.05 -3.24
N LEU A 142 3.98 -30.03 -3.34
CA LEU A 142 3.68 -28.79 -4.05
C LEU A 142 4.72 -28.56 -5.13
N GLY A 143 4.29 -27.97 -6.25
CA GLY A 143 5.16 -27.61 -7.38
C GLY A 143 5.28 -28.69 -8.45
N ASP A 144 5.66 -28.25 -9.64
CA ASP A 144 5.67 -29.00 -10.92
C ASP A 144 6.75 -30.08 -10.99
N ILE A 145 7.92 -29.83 -10.38
CA ILE A 145 9.03 -30.80 -10.37
C ILE A 145 8.94 -31.82 -9.23
N GLY A 146 7.91 -31.73 -8.37
CA GLY A 146 7.75 -32.58 -7.19
C GLY A 146 7.62 -34.08 -7.54
N GLU A 147 6.77 -34.42 -8.51
CA GLU A 147 6.54 -35.82 -8.91
C GLU A 147 7.75 -36.48 -9.58
N GLU A 148 8.49 -35.71 -10.39
CA GLU A 148 9.74 -36.18 -10.99
C GLU A 148 10.79 -36.49 -9.92
N ILE A 149 10.84 -35.71 -8.84
CA ILE A 149 11.76 -35.96 -7.72
C ILE A 149 11.32 -37.18 -6.91
N ILE A 150 10.01 -37.38 -6.68
CA ILE A 150 9.49 -38.56 -5.98
C ILE A 150 9.91 -39.83 -6.70
N SER A 151 9.73 -39.89 -8.02
CA SER A 151 10.12 -41.05 -8.84
C SER A 151 11.64 -41.29 -8.88
N LYS A 152 12.47 -40.25 -8.74
CA LYS A 152 13.94 -40.35 -8.78
C LYS A 152 14.62 -40.58 -7.43
N LYS A 153 14.10 -40.00 -6.34
CA LYS A 153 14.76 -39.97 -5.01
C LYS A 153 14.12 -40.89 -3.97
N LEU A 154 12.83 -41.18 -4.07
CA LEU A 154 12.13 -42.02 -3.09
C LEU A 154 12.04 -43.44 -3.63
N LYS A 155 12.05 -44.42 -2.71
CA LYS A 155 11.85 -45.82 -3.09
C LYS A 155 10.46 -45.94 -3.72
N ALA A 156 10.32 -46.76 -4.76
CA ALA A 156 9.04 -47.00 -5.44
C ALA A 156 7.90 -47.48 -4.49
N SER A 157 8.20 -47.79 -3.23
CA SER A 157 7.29 -48.29 -2.20
C SER A 157 6.98 -47.30 -1.08
N THR A 158 7.36 -46.02 -1.17
CA THR A 158 7.05 -45.05 -0.09
C THR A 158 5.53 -44.79 -0.04
N PRO A 159 4.86 -44.96 1.11
CA PRO A 159 3.42 -44.72 1.22
C PRO A 159 3.07 -43.25 0.98
N VAL A 160 1.92 -42.99 0.36
CA VAL A 160 1.38 -41.66 0.10
C VAL A 160 0.12 -41.46 0.95
N ALA A 161 0.12 -40.44 1.79
CA ALA A 161 -1.02 -40.06 2.61
C ALA A 161 -2.13 -39.43 1.76
N LYS A 162 -3.38 -39.54 2.20
CA LYS A 162 -4.50 -38.83 1.55
C LYS A 162 -4.43 -37.36 1.95
N THR A 163 -4.33 -36.46 0.98
CA THR A 163 -4.20 -35.02 1.21
C THR A 163 -5.27 -34.25 0.49
N SER A 164 -5.87 -33.29 1.19
CA SER A 164 -6.94 -32.45 0.65
C SER A 164 -6.70 -30.98 1.02
N LEU A 165 -6.84 -30.09 0.04
CA LEU A 165 -6.84 -28.64 0.26
C LEU A 165 -8.21 -28.23 0.81
N ILE A 166 -8.23 -27.75 2.05
CA ILE A 166 -9.45 -27.34 2.74
C ILE A 166 -9.78 -25.88 2.43
N SER A 167 -8.78 -25.01 2.48
CA SER A 167 -8.99 -23.59 2.21
C SER A 167 -7.78 -22.91 1.62
N ARG A 168 -8.04 -21.84 0.87
CA ARG A 168 -7.05 -20.91 0.33
C ARG A 168 -7.45 -19.50 0.73
N GLN A 169 -6.57 -18.79 1.39
CA GLN A 169 -6.77 -17.40 1.78
C GLN A 169 -5.80 -16.52 1.00
N GLU A 170 -6.30 -15.43 0.45
CA GLU A 170 -5.54 -14.49 -0.36
C GLU A 170 -5.68 -13.10 0.24
N HIS A 171 -4.55 -12.46 0.50
CA HIS A 171 -4.51 -11.08 0.95
C HIS A 171 -4.08 -10.21 -0.22
N CYS A 172 -5.03 -9.45 -0.74
CA CYS A 172 -4.85 -8.54 -1.85
C CYS A 172 -4.77 -7.10 -1.33
N SER A 173 -3.89 -6.30 -1.91
CA SER A 173 -3.89 -4.84 -1.76
C SER A 173 -3.85 -4.22 -3.14
N GLY A 174 -4.53 -3.11 -3.35
CA GLY A 174 -4.50 -2.50 -4.66
C GLY A 174 -5.63 -1.52 -4.89
N ASN A 175 -6.10 -1.56 -6.12
CA ASN A 175 -7.36 -0.99 -6.52
C ASN A 175 -8.52 -1.92 -6.16
N THR A 176 -9.72 -1.54 -6.62
CA THR A 176 -10.95 -2.26 -6.35
C THR A 176 -11.22 -3.43 -7.33
N LEU A 177 -10.20 -3.89 -8.06
CA LEU A 177 -10.28 -4.96 -9.05
C LEU A 177 -9.37 -6.13 -8.65
N TYR A 178 -9.94 -7.19 -8.09
CA TYR A 178 -9.23 -8.36 -7.61
C TYR A 178 -9.33 -9.49 -8.64
N ALA A 179 -8.19 -10.01 -9.11
CA ALA A 179 -8.13 -11.12 -10.04
C ALA A 179 -7.42 -12.30 -9.38
N THR A 180 -8.00 -13.50 -9.48
CA THR A 180 -7.38 -14.73 -8.99
C THR A 180 -7.80 -15.92 -9.83
N LYS A 181 -7.16 -17.06 -9.61
CA LYS A 181 -7.51 -18.33 -10.23
C LYS A 181 -7.78 -19.38 -9.18
N ALA A 182 -8.88 -20.12 -9.32
CA ALA A 182 -9.24 -21.18 -8.40
C ALA A 182 -9.84 -22.38 -9.11
N GLN A 183 -9.59 -23.57 -8.55
CA GLN A 183 -10.18 -24.83 -8.95
C GLN A 183 -11.07 -25.29 -7.79
N PHE A 184 -12.34 -25.56 -8.07
CA PHE A 184 -13.34 -25.84 -7.04
C PHE A 184 -13.56 -27.34 -6.79
N CYS A 185 -13.01 -28.21 -7.63
CA CYS A 185 -13.00 -29.65 -7.40
C CYS A 185 -11.72 -30.28 -7.96
N GLU A 186 -11.29 -31.39 -7.37
CA GLU A 186 -10.04 -32.08 -7.76
C GLU A 186 -10.01 -32.47 -9.24
N THR A 187 -11.16 -32.81 -9.81
CA THR A 187 -11.31 -33.18 -11.23
C THR A 187 -11.70 -32.01 -12.15
N GLY A 188 -11.89 -30.81 -11.58
CA GLY A 188 -12.38 -29.62 -12.30
C GLY A 188 -11.26 -28.89 -13.03
N ILE A 189 -11.61 -27.82 -13.74
CA ILE A 189 -10.63 -26.94 -14.37
C ILE A 189 -10.33 -25.74 -13.46
N GLN A 190 -9.23 -25.04 -13.75
CA GLN A 190 -8.94 -23.79 -13.09
C GLN A 190 -9.74 -22.66 -13.75
N HIS A 191 -10.50 -21.91 -12.96
CA HIS A 191 -11.32 -20.79 -13.41
C HIS A 191 -10.68 -19.44 -13.09
N ASP A 192 -10.84 -18.48 -14.00
CA ASP A 192 -10.47 -17.08 -13.78
C ASP A 192 -11.59 -16.38 -12.99
N ILE A 193 -11.28 -15.90 -11.79
CA ILE A 193 -12.21 -15.15 -10.94
C ILE A 193 -11.78 -13.68 -10.93
N LEU A 194 -12.74 -12.80 -11.23
CA LEU A 194 -12.55 -11.36 -11.20
C LEU A 194 -13.62 -10.71 -10.34
N ILE A 195 -13.21 -10.02 -9.29
CA ILE A 195 -14.07 -9.28 -8.38
C ILE A 195 -13.80 -7.80 -8.57
N LYS A 196 -14.84 -7.03 -8.88
CA LYS A 196 -14.75 -5.59 -9.04
C LYS A 196 -15.73 -4.91 -8.11
N CYS A 197 -15.22 -4.00 -7.28
CA CYS A 197 -16.04 -3.06 -6.54
C CYS A 197 -15.95 -1.69 -7.21
N SER A 198 -16.87 -1.35 -8.09
CA SER A 198 -16.88 -0.02 -8.72
C SER A 198 -17.38 1.01 -7.71
N GLY A 199 -16.62 2.08 -7.50
CA GLY A 199 -17.08 3.25 -6.75
C GLY A 199 -18.10 4.07 -7.54
N GLU A 200 -18.68 5.08 -6.90
CA GLU A 200 -19.68 5.98 -7.53
C GLU A 200 -19.15 6.67 -8.81
N ASN A 201 -17.83 6.79 -8.91
CA ASN A 201 -17.11 7.52 -9.95
C ASN A 201 -17.02 6.81 -11.32
N GLU A 202 -17.58 5.61 -11.49
CA GLU A 202 -17.76 4.97 -12.82
C GLU A 202 -19.12 5.30 -13.47
N GLY A 203 -19.72 6.45 -13.12
CA GLY A 203 -21.00 6.93 -13.65
C GLY A 203 -22.23 6.28 -13.01
N GLN A 204 -22.07 5.59 -11.88
CA GLN A 204 -23.15 4.93 -11.17
C GLN A 204 -23.38 5.61 -9.83
N LYS A 205 -24.62 6.03 -9.54
CA LYS A 205 -25.00 6.77 -8.33
C LYS A 205 -24.61 6.09 -7.00
N TYR A 206 -24.36 4.78 -7.00
CA TYR A 206 -24.00 4.02 -5.81
C TYR A 206 -22.96 2.94 -6.16
N PRO A 207 -22.07 2.53 -5.24
CA PRO A 207 -21.09 1.48 -5.51
C PRO A 207 -21.74 0.15 -5.90
N VAL A 208 -21.06 -0.61 -6.75
CA VAL A 208 -21.56 -1.91 -7.26
C VAL A 208 -20.47 -2.97 -7.16
N LEU A 209 -20.84 -4.12 -6.60
CA LEU A 209 -20.02 -5.32 -6.66
C LEU A 209 -20.36 -6.07 -7.94
N SER A 210 -19.36 -6.40 -8.74
CA SER A 210 -19.47 -7.27 -9.90
C SER A 210 -18.48 -8.42 -9.75
N VAL A 211 -18.95 -9.66 -9.90
CA VAL A 211 -18.09 -10.84 -9.88
C VAL A 211 -18.22 -11.56 -11.20
N CYS A 212 -17.10 -11.85 -11.84
CA CYS A 212 -17.02 -12.60 -13.08
C CYS A 212 -16.25 -13.90 -12.85
N ILE A 213 -16.70 -14.96 -13.51
CA ILE A 213 -16.02 -16.24 -13.61
C ILE A 213 -15.82 -16.51 -15.10
N ASP A 214 -14.58 -16.77 -15.53
CA ASP A 214 -14.19 -16.97 -16.93
C ASP A 214 -14.74 -15.89 -17.86
N LYS A 215 -14.57 -14.62 -17.44
CA LYS A 215 -15.05 -13.41 -18.13
C LYS A 215 -16.59 -13.27 -18.19
N LYS A 216 -17.35 -14.20 -17.64
CA LYS A 216 -18.81 -14.11 -17.52
C LYS A 216 -19.20 -13.51 -16.18
N MET A 217 -19.92 -12.41 -16.18
CA MET A 217 -20.47 -11.81 -14.97
C MET A 217 -21.54 -12.73 -14.36
N VAL A 218 -21.26 -13.24 -13.16
CA VAL A 218 -22.14 -14.15 -12.42
C VAL A 218 -22.93 -13.42 -11.34
N ILE A 219 -22.37 -12.34 -10.79
CA ILE A 219 -22.98 -11.56 -9.70
C ILE A 219 -22.85 -10.08 -10.01
N ARG A 220 -23.93 -9.34 -9.73
CA ARG A 220 -23.96 -7.88 -9.77
C ARG A 220 -24.84 -7.34 -8.65
N VAL A 221 -24.23 -6.79 -7.61
CA VAL A 221 -24.93 -6.22 -6.45
C VAL A 221 -24.90 -4.70 -6.56
N LYS A 222 -26.07 -4.11 -6.83
CA LYS A 222 -26.22 -2.65 -6.85
C LYS A 222 -26.36 -2.10 -5.44
N ARG A 223 -26.04 -0.81 -5.25
CA ARG A 223 -26.17 -0.13 -3.95
C ARG A 223 -25.40 -0.89 -2.86
N LEU A 224 -24.15 -1.22 -3.14
CA LEU A 224 -23.34 -2.12 -2.33
C LEU A 224 -23.17 -1.63 -0.88
N GLN A 225 -23.17 -0.32 -0.64
CA GLN A 225 -23.19 0.25 0.71
C GLN A 225 -24.46 -0.09 1.52
N TRP A 226 -25.57 -0.51 0.90
CA TRP A 226 -26.76 -1.00 1.62
C TRP A 226 -26.80 -2.52 1.62
N ASN A 227 -26.19 -3.14 0.61
CA ASN A 227 -26.08 -4.58 0.44
C ASN A 227 -24.66 -5.06 0.78
N PHE A 228 -24.06 -4.50 1.83
CA PHE A 228 -22.64 -4.69 2.17
C PHE A 228 -22.34 -6.11 2.65
N ARG A 229 -23.35 -6.86 3.07
CA ARG A 229 -23.28 -8.29 3.36
C ARG A 229 -24.30 -9.02 2.50
N GLY A 230 -23.91 -10.15 1.95
CA GLY A 230 -24.83 -11.01 1.23
C GLY A 230 -24.19 -12.30 0.76
N ASN A 231 -25.02 -13.13 0.14
CA ASN A 231 -24.60 -14.40 -0.42
C ASN A 231 -25.35 -14.70 -1.72
N GLN A 232 -24.76 -15.55 -2.54
CA GLN A 232 -25.38 -16.09 -3.75
C GLN A 232 -24.72 -17.41 -4.12
N THR A 233 -25.53 -18.42 -4.43
CA THR A 233 -25.03 -19.72 -4.89
C THR A 233 -24.85 -19.73 -6.40
N LEU A 234 -23.69 -20.21 -6.84
CA LEU A 234 -23.28 -20.36 -8.22
C LEU A 234 -23.17 -21.85 -8.57
N PHE A 235 -23.28 -22.18 -9.85
CA PHE A 235 -23.03 -23.54 -10.35
C PHE A 235 -21.76 -23.53 -11.20
N ILE A 236 -20.71 -24.20 -10.72
CA ILE A 236 -19.38 -24.23 -11.33
C ILE A 236 -18.94 -25.70 -11.37
N ASP A 237 -18.55 -26.21 -12.54
CA ASP A 237 -18.09 -27.60 -12.72
C ASP A 237 -18.98 -28.68 -12.08
N GLY A 238 -20.30 -28.51 -12.15
CA GLY A 238 -21.25 -29.47 -11.57
C GLY A 238 -21.47 -29.32 -10.06
N LEU A 239 -20.83 -28.35 -9.40
CA LEU A 239 -20.92 -28.10 -7.98
C LEU A 239 -21.67 -26.80 -7.67
N LEU A 240 -22.35 -26.81 -6.52
CA LEU A 240 -22.87 -25.60 -5.90
C LEU A 240 -21.75 -24.91 -5.13
N VAL A 241 -21.46 -23.66 -5.50
CA VAL A 241 -20.46 -22.81 -4.84
C VAL A 241 -21.15 -21.57 -4.29
N ASP A 242 -21.18 -21.44 -2.98
CA ASP A 242 -21.67 -20.23 -2.31
C ASP A 242 -20.62 -19.13 -2.43
N LEU A 243 -20.96 -18.01 -3.08
CA LEU A 243 -20.22 -16.76 -2.92
C LEU A 243 -20.87 -15.92 -1.83
N MET A 244 -20.12 -15.63 -0.79
CA MET A 244 -20.47 -14.70 0.27
C MET A 244 -19.57 -13.47 0.19
N TRP A 245 -20.13 -12.30 0.49
CA TRP A 245 -19.35 -11.08 0.62
C TRP A 245 -19.67 -10.37 1.93
N ASP A 246 -18.64 -9.84 2.56
CA ASP A 246 -18.73 -8.84 3.61
C ASP A 246 -17.79 -7.69 3.27
N VAL A 247 -18.37 -6.58 2.87
CA VAL A 247 -17.66 -5.34 2.57
C VAL A 247 -18.00 -4.24 3.57
N HIS A 248 -18.61 -4.60 4.70
CA HIS A 248 -18.96 -3.65 5.74
C HIS A 248 -17.73 -2.90 6.23
N ASP A 249 -16.71 -3.62 6.67
CA ASP A 249 -15.54 -2.99 7.28
C ASP A 249 -14.72 -2.22 6.23
N TRP A 250 -14.81 -2.60 4.96
CA TRP A 250 -14.24 -1.81 3.87
C TRP A 250 -14.91 -0.44 3.71
N PHE A 251 -16.24 -0.33 3.90
CA PHE A 251 -16.96 0.95 3.82
C PHE A 251 -16.98 1.72 5.14
N TYR A 252 -17.04 1.02 6.27
CA TYR A 252 -17.40 1.58 7.57
C TYR A 252 -16.28 1.48 8.62
N ASN A 253 -15.16 0.79 8.30
CA ASN A 253 -13.96 0.73 9.14
C ASN A 253 -12.65 0.70 8.30
N PRO A 254 -12.33 1.73 7.49
CA PRO A 254 -11.25 1.67 6.50
C PRO A 254 -9.84 1.55 7.09
N ALA A 255 -9.66 1.85 8.38
CA ALA A 255 -8.36 1.84 9.06
C ALA A 255 -7.78 0.43 9.26
N SER A 256 -8.65 -0.56 9.49
CA SER A 256 -8.27 -1.96 9.74
C SER A 256 -9.16 -2.97 9.01
N GLY A 257 -10.29 -2.50 8.50
CA GLY A 257 -11.28 -3.26 7.78
C GLY A 257 -10.80 -3.69 6.40
N SER A 258 -11.25 -4.86 6.00
CA SER A 258 -11.02 -5.39 4.66
C SER A 258 -12.35 -5.79 4.05
N ALA A 259 -12.42 -5.75 2.72
CA ALA A 259 -13.48 -6.45 2.03
C ALA A 259 -13.12 -7.94 2.02
N VAL A 260 -14.07 -8.79 2.41
CA VAL A 260 -13.94 -10.24 2.46
C VAL A 260 -14.89 -10.85 1.43
N PHE A 261 -14.33 -11.66 0.53
CA PHE A 261 -15.09 -12.48 -0.40
C PHE A 261 -14.77 -13.94 -0.15
N MET A 262 -15.79 -14.76 0.05
CA MET A 262 -15.63 -16.19 0.31
C MET A 262 -16.40 -17.02 -0.71
N PHE A 263 -15.69 -17.87 -1.46
CA PHE A 263 -16.29 -18.92 -2.28
C PHE A 263 -16.20 -20.24 -1.51
N ARG A 264 -17.33 -20.91 -1.28
CA ARG A 264 -17.37 -22.19 -0.55
C ARG A 264 -18.12 -23.23 -1.37
N THR A 265 -17.48 -24.37 -1.64
CA THR A 265 -18.13 -25.49 -2.31
C THR A 265 -19.04 -26.24 -1.34
N ARG A 266 -20.26 -26.58 -1.75
CA ARG A 266 -21.14 -27.46 -0.97
C ARG A 266 -20.87 -28.92 -1.29
N SER A 267 -20.90 -29.78 -0.28
CA SER A 267 -20.93 -31.23 -0.46
C SER A 267 -22.29 -31.69 -1.01
N GLY A 268 -22.30 -32.75 -1.84
CA GLY A 268 -23.44 -33.17 -2.68
C GLY A 268 -24.72 -33.63 -1.98
N MET A 269 -24.81 -33.57 -0.65
CA MET A 269 -26.02 -33.90 0.11
C MET A 269 -26.91 -32.69 0.42
N GLU A 270 -26.40 -31.46 0.43
CA GLU A 270 -27.24 -30.26 0.62
C GLU A 270 -27.98 -29.82 -0.66
N SER A 271 -27.77 -30.54 -1.76
CA SER A 271 -28.28 -30.20 -3.09
C SER A 271 -29.67 -30.78 -3.42
N ARG A 272 -30.29 -31.55 -2.51
CA ARG A 272 -31.61 -32.18 -2.77
C ARG A 272 -32.69 -31.62 -1.85
N LEU A 273 -33.44 -30.66 -2.37
CA LEU A 273 -34.81 -30.42 -1.92
C LEU A 273 -35.65 -31.65 -2.31
N TRP A 274 -36.21 -32.34 -1.31
CA TRP A 274 -37.40 -33.20 -1.35
C TRP A 274 -37.56 -34.12 -2.59
N LEU A 275 -36.98 -35.34 -2.55
CA LEU A 275 -37.69 -36.62 -2.68
C LEU A 275 -36.67 -37.78 -2.69
N GLU A 276 -37.05 -38.86 -2.01
CA GLU A 276 -36.48 -40.21 -2.02
C GLU A 276 -35.15 -40.45 -1.27
N GLU A 277 -35.37 -40.73 0.02
CA GLU A 277 -34.61 -41.69 0.81
C GLU A 277 -34.57 -43.07 0.13
N LYS A 278 -33.34 -43.57 -0.08
CA LYS A 278 -32.87 -44.98 -0.15
C LYS A 278 -31.99 -45.21 -1.37
N LEU A 279 -30.67 -45.19 -1.14
CA LEU A 279 -29.72 -46.25 -1.50
C LEU A 279 -28.28 -45.71 -1.43
N LEU A 280 -27.39 -46.53 -0.86
CA LEU A 280 -25.93 -46.48 -0.86
C LEU A 280 -25.23 -45.58 0.18
N GLN A 281 -25.02 -46.20 1.36
CA GLN A 281 -23.80 -46.02 2.14
C GLN A 281 -22.58 -46.41 1.29
N LYS A 282 -21.98 -45.43 0.62
CA LYS A 282 -20.57 -45.41 0.17
C LYS A 282 -20.33 -44.05 -0.47
N ASP A 283 -19.92 -43.08 0.34
CA ASP A 283 -19.01 -42.00 -0.08
C ASP A 283 -18.57 -41.22 1.17
N GLN A 284 -17.38 -41.56 1.65
CA GLN A 284 -16.70 -40.88 2.75
C GLN A 284 -16.20 -39.52 2.29
N GLU A 285 -16.64 -38.47 2.98
CA GLU A 285 -15.99 -37.15 3.14
C GLU A 285 -15.49 -36.50 1.84
N ARG A 286 -16.40 -35.93 1.04
CA ARG A 286 -16.01 -34.84 0.13
C ARG A 286 -15.72 -33.60 0.97
N VAL A 287 -14.45 -33.27 1.08
CA VAL A 287 -13.96 -32.08 1.76
C VAL A 287 -14.50 -30.82 1.08
N GLU A 288 -15.09 -29.92 1.87
CA GLU A 288 -15.54 -28.61 1.39
C GLU A 288 -14.35 -27.66 1.23
N PHE A 289 -14.08 -27.24 0.01
CA PHE A 289 -13.07 -26.23 -0.29
C PHE A 289 -13.63 -24.82 -0.06
N SER A 290 -12.83 -23.93 0.52
CA SER A 290 -13.14 -22.51 0.65
C SER A 290 -12.00 -21.60 0.15
N LEU A 291 -12.33 -20.63 -0.69
CA LEU A 291 -11.43 -19.54 -1.11
C LEU A 291 -11.87 -18.26 -0.42
N LEU A 292 -10.98 -17.63 0.37
CA LEU A 292 -11.21 -16.32 0.99
C LEU A 292 -10.27 -15.29 0.39
N ILE A 293 -10.78 -14.09 0.09
CA ILE A 293 -10.02 -12.96 -0.44
C ILE A 293 -10.24 -11.74 0.45
N TYR A 294 -9.15 -11.19 1.00
CA TYR A 294 -9.13 -9.98 1.82
C TYR A 294 -8.54 -8.82 1.03
N ALA A 295 -9.11 -7.62 1.10
CA ALA A 295 -8.67 -6.46 0.33
C ALA A 295 -8.37 -5.19 1.15
N TYR A 296 -7.19 -4.57 0.93
CA TYR A 296 -6.70 -3.36 1.64
C TYR A 296 -6.25 -2.22 0.68
N GLU A 297 -6.87 -1.02 0.74
CA GLU A 297 -6.58 0.13 -0.16
C GLU A 297 -5.35 0.96 0.29
N LEU A 298 -5.21 1.27 1.58
CA LEU A 298 -4.15 2.15 2.11
C LEU A 298 -2.74 1.63 1.80
N ILE A 299 -2.51 0.34 2.03
CA ILE A 299 -1.21 -0.32 1.80
C ILE A 299 -0.77 -0.17 0.35
N ALA A 300 -1.72 -0.29 -0.59
CA ALA A 300 -1.40 -0.21 -2.00
C ALA A 300 -1.06 1.20 -2.46
N ASN A 301 -1.83 2.20 -2.03
CA ASN A 301 -1.54 3.59 -2.37
C ASN A 301 -0.18 4.01 -1.80
N ALA A 302 0.15 3.59 -0.57
CA ALA A 302 1.45 3.87 0.05
C ALA A 302 2.61 3.17 -0.71
N ALA A 303 2.46 1.89 -1.06
CA ALA A 303 3.43 1.17 -1.88
C ALA A 303 3.61 1.79 -3.28
N TYR A 304 2.50 2.23 -3.92
CA TYR A 304 2.53 2.89 -5.22
C TYR A 304 3.33 4.20 -5.19
N ILE A 305 3.16 5.01 -4.14
CA ILE A 305 3.96 6.23 -3.96
C ILE A 305 5.46 5.91 -3.95
N GLY A 306 5.85 4.77 -3.36
CA GLY A 306 7.22 4.27 -3.31
C GLY A 306 7.76 3.62 -4.59
N THR A 307 7.07 3.71 -5.73
CA THR A 307 7.50 3.09 -7.00
C THR A 307 8.91 3.59 -7.40
N PRO A 308 9.88 2.69 -7.67
CA PRO A 308 11.20 3.08 -8.17
C PRO A 308 11.12 3.95 -9.42
N GLY A 309 11.92 5.02 -9.47
CA GLY A 309 11.86 6.00 -10.56
C GLY A 309 10.77 7.07 -10.39
N LYS A 310 9.98 7.05 -9.31
CA LYS A 310 8.93 8.04 -9.06
C LYS A 310 9.05 8.70 -7.70
N GLY A 311 8.48 9.89 -7.57
CA GLY A 311 8.34 10.59 -6.29
C GLY A 311 7.14 11.54 -6.27
N ILE A 312 7.10 12.42 -5.28
CA ILE A 312 6.00 13.35 -5.05
C ILE A 312 6.39 14.79 -5.42
N LEU A 313 5.53 15.46 -6.17
CA LEU A 313 5.53 16.93 -6.27
C LEU A 313 4.72 17.53 -5.11
N ALA A 314 5.35 18.35 -4.28
CA ALA A 314 4.67 19.09 -3.22
C ALA A 314 4.21 20.46 -3.76
N ALA A 315 2.97 20.54 -4.25
CA ALA A 315 2.34 21.76 -4.80
C ALA A 315 1.26 22.30 -3.84
N ASP A 316 1.46 22.09 -2.54
CA ASP A 316 0.53 22.36 -1.44
C ASP A 316 0.81 23.67 -0.70
N GLU A 317 1.52 24.60 -1.35
CA GLU A 317 1.72 25.93 -0.78
C GLU A 317 0.36 26.60 -0.50
N SER A 318 0.20 27.09 0.73
CA SER A 318 -0.94 27.92 1.12
C SER A 318 -0.99 29.19 0.27
N THR A 319 -2.13 29.88 0.24
CA THR A 319 -2.28 31.16 -0.45
C THR A 319 -1.20 32.17 -0.03
N GLY A 320 -0.82 32.20 1.25
CA GLY A 320 0.25 33.05 1.75
C GLY A 320 1.64 32.63 1.24
N THR A 321 1.93 31.33 1.28
CA THR A 321 3.25 30.82 0.86
C THR A 321 3.47 30.90 -0.64
N ILE A 322 2.49 30.54 -1.46
CA ILE A 322 2.60 30.72 -2.92
C ILE A 322 2.68 32.20 -3.28
N GLY A 323 2.04 33.09 -2.50
CA GLY A 323 2.18 34.53 -2.67
C GLY A 323 3.61 35.03 -2.54
N LYS A 324 4.37 34.54 -1.54
CA LYS A 324 5.81 34.85 -1.41
C LYS A 324 6.61 34.36 -2.63
N ARG A 325 6.26 33.18 -3.16
CA ARG A 325 6.91 32.63 -4.37
C ARG A 325 6.60 33.46 -5.62
N LEU A 326 5.33 33.82 -5.84
CA LEU A 326 4.92 34.66 -6.97
C LEU A 326 5.54 36.06 -6.88
N ALA A 327 5.59 36.66 -5.70
CA ALA A 327 6.23 37.96 -5.49
C ALA A 327 7.72 37.95 -5.88
N SER A 328 8.43 36.83 -5.66
CA SER A 328 9.86 36.71 -6.03
C SER A 328 10.13 36.81 -7.54
N ILE A 329 9.10 36.62 -8.37
CA ILE A 329 9.15 36.77 -9.82
C ILE A 329 8.28 37.93 -10.32
N ASN A 330 7.90 38.85 -9.41
CA ASN A 330 7.03 40.01 -9.69
C ASN A 330 5.65 39.64 -10.27
N VAL A 331 5.07 38.52 -9.81
CA VAL A 331 3.72 38.08 -10.17
C VAL A 331 2.75 38.31 -9.02
N GLU A 332 1.59 38.87 -9.31
CA GLU A 332 0.55 39.13 -8.32
C GLU A 332 -0.08 37.84 -7.78
N ASN A 333 -0.36 37.78 -6.48
CA ASN A 333 -0.99 36.63 -5.83
C ASN A 333 -2.52 36.65 -5.95
N VAL A 334 -3.02 36.39 -7.16
CA VAL A 334 -4.46 36.21 -7.46
C VAL A 334 -4.76 34.77 -7.87
N GLU A 335 -6.01 34.33 -7.67
CA GLU A 335 -6.46 32.96 -7.97
C GLU A 335 -6.12 32.52 -9.41
N PRO A 336 -6.32 33.34 -10.45
CA PRO A 336 -5.96 32.96 -11.82
C PRO A 336 -4.47 32.65 -12.00
N ASN A 337 -3.58 33.38 -11.32
CA ASN A 337 -2.13 33.17 -11.40
C ASN A 337 -1.71 31.90 -10.64
N ARG A 338 -2.33 31.63 -9.49
CA ARG A 338 -2.11 30.38 -8.75
C ARG A 338 -2.55 29.19 -9.59
N ARG A 339 -3.76 29.25 -10.15
CA ARG A 339 -4.30 28.24 -11.07
C ARG A 339 -3.39 28.05 -12.29
N ALA A 340 -2.96 29.13 -12.95
CA ALA A 340 -2.09 29.07 -14.14
C ALA A 340 -0.75 28.39 -13.84
N PHE A 341 -0.15 28.67 -12.68
CA PHE A 341 1.09 28.02 -12.27
C PHE A 341 0.90 26.52 -11.98
N ARG A 342 -0.22 26.13 -11.35
CA ARG A 342 -0.56 24.70 -11.13
C ARG A 342 -0.85 23.98 -12.44
N GLU A 343 -1.60 24.62 -13.34
CA GLU A 343 -1.87 24.12 -14.68
C GLU A 343 -0.59 23.89 -15.48
N LEU A 344 0.37 24.82 -15.42
CA LEU A 344 1.69 24.69 -16.04
C LEU A 344 2.40 23.41 -15.59
N LEU A 345 2.40 23.12 -14.28
CA LEU A 345 3.05 21.95 -13.70
C LEU A 345 2.33 20.64 -14.11
N PHE A 346 1.00 20.58 -13.97
CA PHE A 346 0.24 19.34 -14.17
C PHE A 346 0.04 18.98 -15.64
N CYS A 347 0.07 19.98 -16.53
CA CYS A 347 -0.02 19.78 -17.98
C CYS A 347 1.35 19.74 -18.67
N ALA A 348 2.45 19.66 -17.92
CA ALA A 348 3.79 19.52 -18.50
C ALA A 348 3.92 18.17 -19.24
N PRO A 349 4.27 18.15 -20.54
CA PRO A 349 4.40 16.92 -21.31
C PRO A 349 5.42 15.97 -20.69
N ASP A 350 5.10 14.68 -20.67
CA ASP A 350 6.00 13.60 -20.24
C ASP A 350 6.55 13.72 -18.80
N VAL A 351 5.95 14.56 -17.95
CA VAL A 351 6.40 14.71 -16.55
C VAL A 351 5.71 13.76 -15.58
N LEU A 352 4.41 13.49 -15.78
CA LEU A 352 3.62 12.70 -14.84
C LEU A 352 4.14 11.26 -14.66
N GLN A 353 4.88 10.72 -15.64
CA GLN A 353 5.53 9.41 -15.51
C GLN A 353 6.60 9.35 -14.39
N PHE A 354 7.20 10.49 -14.03
CA PHE A 354 8.20 10.60 -12.96
C PHE A 354 7.56 10.85 -11.58
N LEU A 355 6.24 11.05 -11.53
CA LEU A 355 5.51 11.36 -10.32
C LEU A 355 4.60 10.19 -9.95
N SER A 356 4.59 9.81 -8.69
CA SER A 356 3.63 8.87 -8.12
C SER A 356 2.50 9.60 -7.40
N GLY A 357 2.75 10.80 -6.90
CA GLY A 357 1.73 11.65 -6.30
C GLY A 357 2.01 13.15 -6.42
N VAL A 358 0.97 13.95 -6.22
CA VAL A 358 1.05 15.41 -6.09
C VAL A 358 0.30 15.83 -4.85
N ILE A 359 0.96 16.52 -3.91
CA ILE A 359 0.26 17.13 -2.76
C ILE A 359 -0.32 18.46 -3.22
N LEU A 360 -1.61 18.66 -2.99
CA LEU A 360 -2.36 19.86 -3.34
C LEU A 360 -2.73 20.66 -2.08
N PHE A 361 -2.92 21.95 -2.27
CA PHE A 361 -3.66 22.79 -1.32
C PHE A 361 -5.16 22.68 -1.61
N GLU A 362 -6.02 22.96 -0.63
CA GLU A 362 -7.47 22.80 -0.74
C GLU A 362 -8.06 23.57 -1.93
N GLU A 363 -7.60 24.80 -2.17
CA GLU A 363 -8.00 25.58 -3.36
C GLU A 363 -7.73 24.80 -4.66
N THR A 364 -6.55 24.19 -4.79
CA THR A 364 -6.13 23.48 -6.00
C THR A 364 -6.84 22.14 -6.18
N LEU A 365 -7.24 21.46 -5.10
CA LEU A 365 -7.99 20.21 -5.17
C LEU A 365 -9.31 20.37 -5.93
N TYR A 366 -9.96 21.53 -5.78
CA TYR A 366 -11.23 21.85 -6.43
C TYR A 366 -11.09 22.75 -7.67
N GLN A 367 -9.86 23.15 -8.02
CA GLN A 367 -9.59 23.94 -9.21
C GLN A 367 -9.66 23.11 -10.49
N LYS A 368 -9.91 23.83 -11.58
CA LYS A 368 -10.00 23.32 -12.93
C LYS A 368 -9.00 24.04 -13.81
N ARG A 369 -8.58 23.35 -14.87
CA ARG A 369 -7.88 23.92 -16.02
C ARG A 369 -8.73 25.01 -16.68
N ALA A 370 -8.10 25.89 -17.46
CA ALA A 370 -8.80 26.92 -18.25
C ALA A 370 -9.95 26.40 -19.13
N ASP A 371 -9.89 25.16 -19.61
CA ASP A 371 -10.94 24.53 -20.42
C ASP A 371 -12.00 23.76 -19.61
N GLY A 372 -11.94 23.83 -18.27
CA GLY A 372 -12.93 23.26 -17.37
C GLY A 372 -12.61 21.87 -16.83
N LYS A 373 -11.52 21.22 -17.25
CA LYS A 373 -11.13 19.91 -16.72
C LYS A 373 -10.57 20.00 -15.28
N PRO A 374 -11.09 19.25 -14.31
CA PRO A 374 -10.54 19.23 -12.95
C PRO A 374 -9.07 18.77 -12.89
N PHE A 375 -8.24 19.41 -12.05
CA PHE A 375 -6.84 19.00 -11.91
C PHE A 375 -6.70 17.56 -11.39
N VAL A 376 -7.61 17.13 -10.51
CA VAL A 376 -7.62 15.74 -10.00
C VAL A 376 -7.79 14.71 -11.11
N ASP A 377 -8.53 15.03 -12.18
CA ASP A 377 -8.74 14.11 -13.29
C ASP A 377 -7.52 14.05 -14.21
N ILE A 378 -6.84 15.20 -14.41
CA ILE A 378 -5.56 15.25 -15.14
C ILE A 378 -4.51 14.38 -14.44
N LEU A 379 -4.41 14.48 -13.12
CA LEU A 379 -3.48 13.66 -12.33
C LEU A 379 -3.82 12.16 -12.43
N LYS A 380 -5.10 11.80 -12.25
CA LYS A 380 -5.55 10.40 -12.33
C LYS A 380 -5.28 9.78 -13.70
N GLU A 381 -5.57 10.50 -14.79
CA GLU A 381 -5.29 10.04 -16.15
C GLU A 381 -3.79 9.86 -16.43
N GLY A 382 -2.95 10.70 -15.81
CA GLY A 382 -1.50 10.54 -15.82
C GLY A 382 -0.96 9.45 -14.89
N GLY A 383 -1.83 8.71 -14.19
CA GLY A 383 -1.46 7.70 -13.21
C GLY A 383 -0.85 8.29 -11.94
N VAL A 384 -1.15 9.54 -11.58
CA VAL A 384 -0.60 10.22 -10.41
C VAL A 384 -1.68 10.36 -9.35
N LEU A 385 -1.38 9.94 -8.12
CA LEU A 385 -2.32 10.07 -7.02
C LEU A 385 -2.44 11.55 -6.60
N PRO A 386 -3.66 12.11 -6.48
CA PRO A 386 -3.86 13.38 -5.80
C PRO A 386 -3.71 13.19 -4.28
N GLY A 387 -2.97 14.09 -3.65
CA GLY A 387 -2.86 14.18 -2.20
C GLY A 387 -3.26 15.56 -1.70
N ILE A 388 -3.52 15.69 -0.40
CA ILE A 388 -4.05 16.92 0.18
C ILE A 388 -3.30 17.30 1.46
N LYS A 389 -2.92 18.58 1.58
CA LYS A 389 -2.46 19.14 2.86
C LYS A 389 -3.66 19.36 3.78
N VAL A 390 -3.61 18.82 4.99
CA VAL A 390 -4.76 18.87 5.93
C VAL A 390 -4.46 19.54 7.28
N ASP A 391 -3.18 19.83 7.56
CA ASP A 391 -2.78 20.67 8.69
C ASP A 391 -3.23 22.13 8.49
N LYS A 392 -3.50 22.81 9.61
CA LYS A 392 -3.91 24.23 9.65
C LYS A 392 -2.77 25.12 10.15
N GLY A 393 -1.52 24.74 9.86
CA GLY A 393 -0.34 25.48 10.27
C GLY A 393 0.06 25.27 11.73
N ILE A 394 1.09 26.01 12.14
CA ILE A 394 1.77 25.85 13.44
C ILE A 394 1.40 26.97 14.41
N VAL A 395 1.45 26.66 15.71
CA VAL A 395 1.33 27.61 16.81
C VAL A 395 2.47 27.41 17.81
N GLU A 396 2.87 28.47 18.50
CA GLU A 396 3.94 28.39 19.50
C GLU A 396 3.48 27.64 20.76
N LEU A 397 4.37 26.80 21.29
CA LEU A 397 4.18 26.11 22.55
C LEU A 397 4.58 27.04 23.71
N ALA A 398 3.60 27.42 24.53
CA ALA A 398 3.85 28.27 25.70
C ALA A 398 4.87 27.61 26.66
N GLY A 399 5.76 28.42 27.22
CA GLY A 399 6.84 27.93 28.12
C GLY A 399 8.01 27.28 27.39
N THR A 400 8.04 27.29 26.06
CA THR A 400 9.19 26.88 25.25
C THR A 400 9.88 28.11 24.64
N ASN A 401 11.11 27.93 24.19
CA ASN A 401 11.84 28.97 23.46
C ASN A 401 11.43 28.94 21.99
N GLY A 402 10.22 29.41 21.65
CA GLY A 402 9.73 29.50 20.27
C GLY A 402 9.68 28.15 19.54
N GLU A 403 9.37 27.06 20.25
CA GLU A 403 9.04 25.78 19.64
C GLU A 403 7.54 25.74 19.31
N THR A 404 7.12 24.80 18.46
CA THR A 404 5.76 24.81 17.91
C THR A 404 5.06 23.48 18.02
N SER A 405 3.73 23.52 18.03
CA SER A 405 2.84 22.39 17.72
C SER A 405 2.01 22.71 16.47
N THR A 406 1.40 21.71 15.87
CA THR A 406 0.65 21.84 14.62
C THR A 406 -0.84 21.69 14.87
N LEU A 407 -1.65 22.56 14.28
CA LEU A 407 -3.10 22.55 14.40
C LEU A 407 -3.78 21.81 13.24
N GLY A 408 -5.03 21.43 13.44
CA GLY A 408 -5.89 20.90 12.38
C GLY A 408 -6.69 19.66 12.72
N LEU A 409 -6.57 19.09 13.94
CA LEU A 409 -7.29 17.87 14.30
C LEU A 409 -8.81 18.09 14.38
N ASP A 410 -9.25 19.28 14.77
CA ASP A 410 -10.67 19.62 14.86
C ASP A 410 -11.34 19.54 13.48
N GLY A 411 -12.37 18.70 13.39
CA GLY A 411 -13.11 18.42 12.17
C GLY A 411 -12.27 17.75 11.07
N LEU A 412 -11.17 17.07 11.41
CA LEU A 412 -10.28 16.46 10.42
C LEU A 412 -10.93 15.29 9.69
N ALA A 413 -11.69 14.45 10.39
CA ALA A 413 -12.36 13.28 9.79
C ALA A 413 -13.32 13.69 8.67
N GLU A 414 -14.18 14.68 8.91
CA GLU A 414 -15.14 15.20 7.94
C GLU A 414 -14.45 15.85 6.74
N ARG A 415 -13.30 16.50 6.96
CA ARG A 415 -12.48 17.02 5.86
C ARG A 415 -11.86 15.89 5.05
N CYS A 416 -11.29 14.88 5.70
CA CYS A 416 -10.71 13.72 5.01
C CYS A 416 -11.74 13.00 4.13
N GLN A 417 -12.97 12.82 4.60
CA GLN A 417 -14.07 12.24 3.80
C GLN A 417 -14.33 13.05 2.53
N LYS A 418 -14.51 14.38 2.67
CA LYS A 418 -14.71 15.29 1.54
C LYS A 418 -13.54 15.29 0.56
N TYR A 419 -12.30 15.19 1.06
CA TYR A 419 -11.13 15.14 0.21
C TYR A 419 -11.00 13.79 -0.51
N TYR A 420 -11.33 12.69 0.15
CA TYR A 420 -11.38 11.37 -0.47
C TYR A 420 -12.41 11.33 -1.61
N GLU A 421 -13.61 11.88 -1.39
CA GLU A 421 -14.67 12.08 -2.39
C GLU A 421 -14.19 12.94 -3.56
N ALA A 422 -13.46 14.02 -3.28
CA ALA A 422 -12.83 14.88 -4.31
C ALA A 422 -11.70 14.18 -5.09
N GLY A 423 -11.26 13.00 -4.65
CA GLY A 423 -10.29 12.17 -5.36
C GLY A 423 -8.90 12.11 -4.73
N ALA A 424 -8.68 12.72 -3.57
CA ALA A 424 -7.44 12.55 -2.82
C ALA A 424 -7.29 11.10 -2.32
N ARG A 425 -6.06 10.59 -2.29
CA ARG A 425 -5.75 9.23 -1.79
C ARG A 425 -4.65 9.18 -0.74
N PHE A 426 -4.03 10.33 -0.49
CA PHE A 426 -3.10 10.51 0.61
C PHE A 426 -3.20 11.92 1.16
N ALA A 427 -2.75 12.10 2.39
CA ALA A 427 -2.75 13.38 3.08
C ALA A 427 -1.32 13.76 3.49
N LYS A 428 -1.13 15.03 3.83
CA LYS A 428 0.13 15.54 4.39
C LYS A 428 -0.15 16.39 5.63
N TRP A 429 0.67 16.19 6.66
CA TRP A 429 0.67 17.01 7.86
C TRP A 429 2.10 17.32 8.30
N ARG A 430 2.44 18.60 8.35
CA ARG A 430 3.78 19.06 8.73
C ARG A 430 3.86 19.47 10.19
N ALA A 431 4.66 18.75 10.96
CA ALA A 431 5.20 19.18 12.24
C ALA A 431 6.58 19.85 12.06
N VAL A 432 6.91 20.79 12.94
CA VAL A 432 8.14 21.58 12.87
C VAL A 432 8.87 21.53 14.20
N LEU A 433 10.12 21.10 14.13
CA LEU A 433 11.05 21.07 15.25
C LEU A 433 12.32 21.84 14.87
N LYS A 434 13.05 22.33 15.86
CA LYS A 434 14.29 23.08 15.63
C LYS A 434 15.41 22.55 16.51
N ILE A 435 16.64 22.76 16.06
CA ILE A 435 17.85 22.44 16.82
C ILE A 435 18.37 23.74 17.43
N GLY A 436 18.52 23.75 18.74
CA GLY A 436 19.15 24.84 19.46
C GLY A 436 19.91 24.34 20.68
N PRO A 437 20.36 25.23 21.57
CA PRO A 437 21.06 24.85 22.80
C PRO A 437 20.22 23.93 23.68
N THR A 438 18.91 24.19 23.75
CA THR A 438 17.95 23.46 24.57
C THR A 438 16.87 22.74 23.75
N GLU A 439 16.77 23.05 22.46
CA GLU A 439 15.77 22.52 21.53
C GLU A 439 16.33 21.34 20.68
N PRO A 440 15.48 20.37 20.29
CA PRO A 440 14.06 20.30 20.63
C PRO A 440 13.85 19.80 22.06
N SER A 441 12.96 20.46 22.80
CA SER A 441 12.57 20.04 24.15
C SER A 441 11.77 18.74 24.11
N GLN A 442 11.71 18.04 25.24
CA GLN A 442 10.88 16.84 25.34
C GLN A 442 9.40 17.15 25.11
N LEU A 443 8.93 18.34 25.51
CA LEU A 443 7.56 18.79 25.27
C LEU A 443 7.29 18.91 23.76
N ALA A 444 8.14 19.62 23.02
CA ALA A 444 7.96 19.79 21.58
C ALA A 444 8.02 18.46 20.82
N ILE A 445 8.91 17.54 21.22
CA ILE A 445 8.96 16.18 20.64
C ILE A 445 7.63 15.45 20.87
N ASN A 446 7.16 15.41 22.13
CA ASN A 446 5.94 14.67 22.50
C ASN A 446 4.70 15.24 21.80
N GLU A 447 4.53 16.57 21.80
CA GLU A 447 3.37 17.24 21.21
C GLU A 447 3.30 16.99 19.70
N ASN A 448 4.41 17.13 18.98
CA ASN A 448 4.42 16.90 17.54
C ASN A 448 4.26 15.41 17.20
N ALA A 449 4.91 14.49 17.94
CA ALA A 449 4.76 13.06 17.72
C ALA A 449 3.30 12.60 17.95
N ASN A 450 2.67 13.06 19.04
CA ASN A 450 1.27 12.74 19.34
C ASN A 450 0.31 13.38 18.34
N GLY A 451 0.56 14.63 17.92
CA GLY A 451 -0.22 15.30 16.88
C GLY A 451 -0.18 14.56 15.54
N LEU A 452 1.01 14.13 15.10
CA LEU A 452 1.19 13.32 13.90
C LEU A 452 0.48 11.97 14.00
N ALA A 453 0.55 11.29 15.15
CA ALA A 453 -0.10 10.00 15.34
C ALA A 453 -1.64 10.11 15.28
N ARG A 454 -2.23 11.12 15.94
CA ARG A 454 -3.67 11.41 15.86
C ARG A 454 -4.11 11.77 14.44
N TYR A 455 -3.31 12.59 13.74
CA TYR A 455 -3.55 12.91 12.34
C TYR A 455 -3.54 11.64 11.47
N ALA A 456 -2.56 10.76 11.67
CA ALA A 456 -2.37 9.57 10.86
C ALA A 456 -3.54 8.59 10.99
N ILE A 457 -3.98 8.29 12.21
CA ILE A 457 -5.10 7.38 12.42
C ILE A 457 -6.41 7.94 11.83
N ILE A 458 -6.69 9.24 12.00
CA ILE A 458 -7.87 9.89 11.40
C ILE A 458 -7.81 9.84 9.86
N CYS A 459 -6.63 9.96 9.25
CA CYS A 459 -6.51 9.81 7.80
C CYS A 459 -6.82 8.38 7.35
N GLN A 460 -6.28 7.38 8.06
CA GLN A 460 -6.50 5.97 7.74
C GLN A 460 -7.98 5.57 7.89
N GLU A 461 -8.65 6.04 8.95
CA GLU A 461 -10.10 5.87 9.15
C GLU A 461 -10.95 6.43 8.00
N ASN A 462 -10.39 7.34 7.21
CA ASN A 462 -11.09 8.01 6.11
C ASN A 462 -10.43 7.73 4.75
N GLY A 463 -9.67 6.63 4.63
CA GLY A 463 -9.14 6.11 3.36
C GLY A 463 -7.96 6.89 2.76
N LEU A 464 -7.34 7.81 3.51
CA LEU A 464 -6.18 8.57 3.06
C LEU A 464 -4.89 8.01 3.69
N VAL A 465 -3.89 7.70 2.87
CA VAL A 465 -2.53 7.38 3.35
C VAL A 465 -1.91 8.63 4.00
N PRO A 466 -1.55 8.62 5.30
CA PRO A 466 -0.91 9.76 5.92
C PRO A 466 0.59 9.83 5.60
N ILE A 467 1.03 10.97 5.08
CA ILE A 467 2.45 11.37 5.07
C ILE A 467 2.75 12.04 6.40
N VAL A 468 3.54 11.36 7.23
CA VAL A 468 4.04 11.83 8.52
C VAL A 468 5.28 12.69 8.27
N GLU A 469 5.18 14.01 8.47
CA GLU A 469 6.27 14.97 8.20
C GLU A 469 6.76 15.65 9.50
N PRO A 470 7.68 15.04 10.26
CA PRO A 470 8.36 15.68 11.39
C PRO A 470 9.60 16.43 10.88
N GLU A 471 9.41 17.62 10.32
CA GLU A 471 10.52 18.41 9.79
C GLU A 471 11.37 19.00 10.92
N ILE A 472 12.63 18.59 11.00
CA ILE A 472 13.64 19.28 11.80
C ILE A 472 14.30 20.34 10.92
N LEU A 473 14.16 21.59 11.34
CA LEU A 473 14.72 22.75 10.64
C LEU A 473 16.24 22.72 10.65
N VAL A 474 16.82 23.18 9.55
CA VAL A 474 18.28 23.27 9.35
C VAL A 474 18.90 24.50 10.00
N ASP A 475 18.10 25.43 10.55
CA ASP A 475 18.59 26.69 11.10
C ASP A 475 19.67 26.50 12.20
N GLY A 476 20.74 27.30 12.12
CA GLY A 476 21.79 27.40 13.13
C GLY A 476 23.13 26.81 12.72
N SER A 477 24.05 26.70 13.68
CA SER A 477 25.46 26.35 13.48
C SER A 477 25.83 24.94 13.97
N HIS A 478 24.85 24.04 14.08
CA HIS A 478 25.05 22.68 14.58
C HIS A 478 25.72 21.79 13.53
N ASP A 479 26.53 20.82 13.97
CA ASP A 479 27.16 19.88 13.06
C ASP A 479 26.18 18.77 12.63
N ILE A 480 26.61 17.95 11.65
CA ILE A 480 25.78 16.85 11.15
C ILE A 480 25.53 15.75 12.21
N ASN A 481 26.44 15.58 13.18
CA ASN A 481 26.26 14.64 14.27
C ASN A 481 25.08 15.05 15.16
N ARG A 482 24.99 16.34 15.48
CA ARG A 482 23.87 16.88 16.24
C ARG A 482 22.55 16.75 15.49
N CYS A 483 22.54 17.02 14.17
CA CYS A 483 21.34 16.79 13.35
C CYS A 483 20.91 15.31 13.38
N ALA A 484 21.86 14.38 13.31
CA ALA A 484 21.58 12.95 13.36
C ALA A 484 21.01 12.50 14.71
N ASP A 485 21.62 12.92 15.82
CA ASP A 485 21.16 12.65 17.18
C ASP A 485 19.70 13.12 17.38
N VAL A 486 19.41 14.36 16.96
CA VAL A 486 18.06 14.92 17.06
C VAL A 486 17.09 14.17 16.13
N THR A 487 17.50 13.84 14.91
CA THR A 487 16.67 13.08 13.96
C THR A 487 16.32 11.71 14.51
N GLU A 488 17.29 10.98 15.08
CA GLU A 488 17.05 9.67 15.69
C GLU A 488 16.06 9.77 16.86
N ARG A 489 16.25 10.76 17.75
CA ARG A 489 15.37 10.97 18.91
C ARG A 489 13.93 11.30 18.49
N VAL A 490 13.77 12.18 17.50
CA VAL A 490 12.44 12.60 17.01
C VAL A 490 11.73 11.46 16.29
N LEU A 491 12.41 10.74 15.41
CA LEU A 491 11.81 9.63 14.67
C LEU A 491 11.42 8.47 15.60
N ALA A 492 12.26 8.14 16.60
CA ALA A 492 11.93 7.14 17.60
C ALA A 492 10.64 7.50 18.37
N ALA A 493 10.49 8.77 18.77
CA ALA A 493 9.27 9.25 19.43
C ALA A 493 8.05 9.20 18.49
N CYS A 494 8.20 9.57 17.22
CA CYS A 494 7.13 9.51 16.23
C CYS A 494 6.64 8.07 16.03
N TYR A 495 7.53 7.10 15.81
CA TYR A 495 7.11 5.71 15.61
C TYR A 495 6.54 5.05 16.87
N LYS A 496 7.02 5.43 18.05
CA LYS A 496 6.38 5.03 19.31
C LYS A 496 4.95 5.57 19.40
N ALA A 497 4.73 6.85 19.09
CA ALA A 497 3.40 7.44 19.11
C ALA A 497 2.48 6.83 18.04
N LEU A 498 2.97 6.58 16.82
CA LEU A 498 2.20 5.88 15.78
C LEU A 498 1.75 4.49 16.24
N ASN A 499 2.61 3.75 16.94
CA ASN A 499 2.27 2.45 17.50
C ASN A 499 1.22 2.53 18.62
N ASP A 500 1.35 3.52 19.52
CA ASP A 500 0.39 3.76 20.61
C ASP A 500 -1.01 4.13 20.11
N HIS A 501 -1.09 4.76 18.93
CA HIS A 501 -2.35 5.11 18.26
C HIS A 501 -2.80 4.05 17.24
N HIS A 502 -2.19 2.87 17.24
CA HIS A 502 -2.57 1.73 16.40
C HIS A 502 -2.51 2.01 14.89
N VAL A 503 -1.64 2.91 14.45
CA VAL A 503 -1.48 3.28 13.04
C VAL A 503 -0.89 2.11 12.25
N LEU A 504 -1.52 1.75 11.13
CA LEU A 504 -1.05 0.72 10.21
C LEU A 504 0.15 1.24 9.40
N LEU A 505 1.37 0.84 9.75
CA LEU A 505 2.60 1.40 9.15
C LEU A 505 2.74 1.13 7.65
N GLU A 506 2.27 -0.03 7.17
CA GLU A 506 2.22 -0.43 5.77
C GLU A 506 1.38 0.55 4.93
N GLY A 507 0.41 1.22 5.56
CA GLY A 507 -0.44 2.26 4.97
C GLY A 507 0.01 3.67 5.31
N THR A 508 1.28 3.92 5.63
CA THR A 508 1.84 5.25 5.90
C THR A 508 3.03 5.59 4.99
N LEU A 509 3.44 6.85 5.01
CA LEU A 509 4.69 7.32 4.40
C LEU A 509 5.41 8.24 5.39
N LEU A 510 6.75 8.25 5.37
CA LEU A 510 7.55 9.18 6.17
C LEU A 510 8.13 10.26 5.25
N LYS A 511 7.98 11.53 5.63
CA LYS A 511 8.61 12.69 4.98
C LYS A 511 9.55 13.39 5.97
N PRO A 512 10.77 12.90 6.17
CA PRO A 512 11.71 13.51 7.08
C PRO A 512 12.60 14.53 6.35
N ASN A 513 13.29 15.37 7.12
CA ASN A 513 14.48 16.08 6.64
C ASN A 513 15.60 15.06 6.33
N MET A 514 16.44 15.40 5.35
CA MET A 514 17.76 14.77 5.24
C MET A 514 18.63 15.26 6.39
N VAL A 515 19.57 14.43 6.85
CA VAL A 515 20.49 14.78 7.94
C VAL A 515 21.63 15.62 7.38
N ASN A 516 21.57 16.93 7.62
CA ASN A 516 22.55 17.90 7.13
C ASN A 516 23.16 18.69 8.30
N PRO A 517 24.36 19.30 8.14
CA PRO A 517 24.80 20.37 9.01
C PRO A 517 23.80 21.53 9.03
N GLY A 518 23.86 22.34 10.07
CA GLY A 518 23.08 23.56 10.16
C GLY A 518 23.38 24.56 9.04
N SER A 519 22.45 25.47 8.77
CA SER A 519 22.52 26.46 7.70
C SER A 519 23.76 27.35 7.77
N ASP A 520 24.26 27.58 8.99
CA ASP A 520 25.42 28.44 9.26
C ASP A 520 26.72 27.63 9.34
N SER A 521 26.64 26.31 9.21
CA SER A 521 27.78 25.39 9.21
C SER A 521 28.31 25.12 7.80
N PRO A 522 29.58 24.73 7.65
CA PRO A 522 30.12 24.31 6.36
C PRO A 522 29.33 23.13 5.79
N LYS A 523 29.01 23.22 4.48
CA LYS A 523 28.41 22.11 3.75
C LYS A 523 29.33 20.89 3.73
N VAL A 524 28.73 19.71 3.69
CA VAL A 524 29.43 18.43 3.57
C VAL A 524 29.14 17.77 2.23
N LYS A 525 29.92 16.74 1.89
CA LYS A 525 29.71 15.99 0.63
C LYS A 525 28.42 15.17 0.69
N PRO A 526 27.76 14.91 -0.46
CA PRO A 526 26.54 14.10 -0.52
C PRO A 526 26.68 12.70 0.09
N GLU A 527 27.85 12.08 -0.01
CA GLU A 527 28.11 10.75 0.57
C GLU A 527 28.01 10.78 2.10
N VAL A 528 28.42 11.89 2.73
CA VAL A 528 28.33 12.08 4.18
C VAL A 528 26.87 12.28 4.59
N VAL A 529 26.12 13.13 3.88
CA VAL A 529 24.67 13.29 4.08
C VAL A 529 23.96 11.94 3.96
N ALA A 530 24.32 11.15 2.95
CA ALA A 530 23.73 9.85 2.70
C ALA A 530 23.99 8.84 3.81
N GLU A 531 25.24 8.73 4.28
CA GLU A 531 25.61 7.83 5.38
C GLU A 531 24.84 8.16 6.66
N TYR A 532 24.84 9.44 7.06
CA TYR A 532 24.17 9.89 8.27
C TYR A 532 22.65 9.73 8.18
N THR A 533 22.05 10.08 7.04
CA THR A 533 20.61 9.98 6.84
C THR A 533 20.15 8.53 6.85
N VAL A 534 20.77 7.64 6.05
CA VAL A 534 20.36 6.23 5.98
C VAL A 534 20.58 5.54 7.33
N ARG A 535 21.66 5.85 8.05
CA ARG A 535 21.91 5.30 9.38
C ARG A 535 20.85 5.72 10.40
N ALA A 536 20.47 7.00 10.43
CA ALA A 536 19.43 7.49 11.34
C ALA A 536 18.09 6.78 11.08
N LEU A 537 17.74 6.57 9.81
CA LEU A 537 16.54 5.83 9.41
C LEU A 537 16.61 4.35 9.80
N GLN A 538 17.74 3.68 9.55
CA GLN A 538 17.95 2.27 9.94
C GLN A 538 17.80 2.03 11.45
N ARG A 539 18.11 3.03 12.28
CA ARG A 539 18.02 2.94 13.74
C ARG A 539 16.61 3.17 14.29
N THR A 540 15.70 3.73 13.49
CA THR A 540 14.44 4.27 14.02
C THR A 540 13.18 3.87 13.26
N VAL A 541 13.27 3.71 11.94
CA VAL A 541 12.11 3.41 11.10
C VAL A 541 11.86 1.90 11.06
N PRO A 542 10.64 1.41 11.30
CA PRO A 542 10.31 0.00 11.10
C PRO A 542 10.26 -0.39 9.61
N PRO A 543 10.73 -1.59 9.22
CA PRO A 543 10.68 -2.07 7.83
C PRO A 543 9.29 -2.18 7.20
N ALA A 544 8.22 -2.13 8.00
CA ALA A 544 6.83 -2.20 7.53
C ALA A 544 6.39 -0.94 6.76
N VAL A 545 7.04 0.21 7.00
CA VAL A 545 6.82 1.42 6.19
C VAL A 545 7.21 1.09 4.73
N PRO A 546 6.47 1.51 3.70
CA PRO A 546 6.83 1.21 2.32
C PRO A 546 7.86 2.18 1.73
N ALA A 547 7.74 3.49 2.04
CA ALA A 547 8.59 4.51 1.44
C ALA A 547 8.86 5.72 2.34
N ILE A 548 10.04 6.29 2.12
CA ILE A 548 10.53 7.53 2.74
C ILE A 548 10.65 8.57 1.63
N VAL A 549 9.86 9.63 1.71
CA VAL A 549 9.68 10.65 0.68
C VAL A 549 10.27 11.98 1.17
N PHE A 550 11.60 12.16 1.04
CA PHE A 550 12.32 13.27 1.68
C PHE A 550 11.76 14.64 1.31
N LEU A 551 11.68 15.55 2.28
CA LEU A 551 11.55 16.98 2.00
C LEU A 551 12.90 17.57 1.57
N SER A 552 12.87 18.58 0.70
CA SER A 552 14.12 19.25 0.26
C SER A 552 14.64 20.24 1.31
N GLY A 553 13.78 20.76 2.18
CA GLY A 553 14.13 21.82 3.12
C GLY A 553 14.66 23.03 2.36
N GLY A 554 15.76 23.61 2.84
CA GLY A 554 16.45 24.75 2.23
C GLY A 554 17.48 24.42 1.14
N GLN A 555 17.61 23.14 0.75
CA GLN A 555 18.57 22.73 -0.27
C GLN A 555 18.23 23.33 -1.64
N SER A 556 19.26 23.56 -2.47
CA SER A 556 19.06 23.88 -3.89
C SER A 556 18.42 22.71 -4.65
N GLU A 557 17.93 22.96 -5.87
CA GLU A 557 17.37 21.89 -6.70
C GLU A 557 18.41 20.80 -7.00
N GLU A 558 19.65 21.21 -7.28
CA GLU A 558 20.74 20.27 -7.55
C GLU A 558 21.21 19.55 -6.28
N GLU A 559 21.35 20.26 -5.17
CA GLU A 559 21.78 19.69 -3.88
C GLU A 559 20.81 18.60 -3.39
N ALA A 560 19.50 18.86 -3.46
CA ALA A 560 18.49 17.86 -3.10
C ALA A 560 18.58 16.60 -3.98
N THR A 561 18.85 16.77 -5.27
CA THR A 561 18.96 15.68 -6.24
C THR A 561 20.23 14.84 -5.98
N ILE A 562 21.40 15.46 -5.80
CA ILE A 562 22.66 14.74 -5.58
C ILE A 562 22.68 14.01 -4.22
N ASN A 563 22.07 14.59 -3.18
CA ASN A 563 21.95 13.95 -1.87
C ASN A 563 21.04 12.72 -1.93
N LEU A 564 19.88 12.83 -2.60
CA LEU A 564 19.00 11.69 -2.84
C LEU A 564 19.69 10.57 -3.64
N ASN A 565 20.43 10.94 -4.67
CA ASN A 565 21.20 10.01 -5.49
C ASN A 565 22.28 9.27 -4.67
N ALA A 566 23.00 9.98 -3.80
CA ALA A 566 24.00 9.39 -2.92
C ALA A 566 23.40 8.38 -1.95
N MET A 567 22.23 8.66 -1.38
CA MET A 567 21.49 7.71 -0.52
C MET A 567 21.11 6.42 -1.26
N ASN A 568 20.66 6.54 -2.50
CA ASN A 568 20.30 5.37 -3.30
C ASN A 568 21.51 4.58 -3.79
N LYS A 569 22.67 5.23 -4.02
CA LYS A 569 23.96 4.57 -4.31
C LYS A 569 24.58 3.86 -3.11
N LEU A 570 24.28 4.30 -1.88
CA LEU A 570 24.88 3.74 -0.66
C LEU A 570 24.62 2.23 -0.56
N LYS A 571 25.66 1.42 -0.40
CA LYS A 571 25.53 -0.04 -0.22
C LYS A 571 25.05 -0.35 1.19
N GLY A 572 24.02 -1.17 1.33
CA GLY A 572 23.50 -1.58 2.64
C GLY A 572 22.02 -1.91 2.62
N LYS A 573 21.48 -2.33 3.77
CA LYS A 573 20.06 -2.64 3.93
C LYS A 573 19.24 -1.35 3.91
N LYS A 574 18.33 -1.22 2.94
CA LYS A 574 17.34 -0.14 2.87
C LYS A 574 16.00 -0.83 2.61
N PRO A 575 15.26 -1.24 3.65
CA PRO A 575 14.02 -2.00 3.48
C PRO A 575 12.86 -1.13 2.98
N TRP A 576 13.07 0.18 2.82
CA TRP A 576 12.13 1.17 2.29
C TRP A 576 12.61 1.68 0.93
N SER A 577 11.67 2.11 0.09
CA SER A 577 12.00 3.00 -1.03
C SER A 577 12.47 4.36 -0.50
N LEU A 578 13.58 4.88 -1.02
CA LEU A 578 14.06 6.23 -0.72
C LEU A 578 13.81 7.14 -1.93
N THR A 579 12.84 8.04 -1.81
CA THR A 579 12.42 8.94 -2.90
C THR A 579 12.18 10.36 -2.38
N PHE A 580 11.61 11.24 -3.20
CA PHE A 580 11.41 12.66 -2.93
C PHE A 580 9.95 13.04 -2.70
N SER A 581 9.73 14.06 -1.87
CA SER A 581 8.51 14.87 -1.82
C SER A 581 8.91 16.35 -1.83
N PHE A 582 9.19 16.86 -3.02
CA PHE A 582 9.86 18.14 -3.21
C PHE A 582 8.90 19.23 -3.71
N GLY A 583 8.95 20.38 -3.05
CA GLY A 583 8.27 21.61 -3.49
C GLY A 583 9.27 22.52 -4.19
N ARG A 584 9.99 23.34 -3.41
CA ARG A 584 11.03 24.26 -3.91
C ARG A 584 12.04 23.59 -4.86
N ALA A 585 12.57 22.42 -4.48
CA ALA A 585 13.59 21.71 -5.27
C ALA A 585 13.11 21.15 -6.64
N LEU A 586 11.80 21.18 -6.91
CA LEU A 586 11.24 20.84 -8.23
C LEU A 586 10.71 22.05 -8.99
N GLN A 587 10.48 23.17 -8.31
CA GLN A 587 9.67 24.26 -8.85
C GLN A 587 10.43 25.58 -8.99
N GLN A 588 11.63 25.73 -8.43
CA GLN A 588 12.31 27.02 -8.39
C GLN A 588 12.71 27.49 -9.80
N SER A 589 13.42 26.66 -10.56
CA SER A 589 13.82 27.00 -11.93
C SER A 589 12.62 27.16 -12.85
N THR A 590 11.59 26.33 -12.67
CA THR A 590 10.30 26.42 -13.37
C THR A 590 9.63 27.77 -13.14
N LEU A 591 9.54 28.22 -11.89
CA LEU A 591 8.93 29.49 -11.50
C LEU A 591 9.68 30.68 -12.11
N LYS A 592 11.02 30.69 -12.02
CA LYS A 592 11.87 31.70 -12.65
C LYS A 592 11.73 31.73 -14.17
N ALA A 593 11.72 30.56 -14.81
CA ALA A 593 11.57 30.44 -16.25
C ALA A 593 10.20 30.93 -16.74
N TRP A 594 9.14 30.71 -15.95
CA TRP A 594 7.78 31.17 -16.26
C TRP A 594 7.64 32.68 -16.15
N ALA A 595 8.08 33.27 -15.04
CA ALA A 595 7.99 34.72 -14.78
C ALA A 595 6.58 35.31 -14.94
N GLY A 596 5.53 34.49 -14.78
CA GLY A 596 4.13 34.89 -14.95
C GLY A 596 3.65 35.11 -16.39
N LYS A 597 4.46 34.74 -17.38
CA LYS A 597 4.22 35.04 -18.80
C LYS A 597 3.77 33.82 -19.57
N GLU A 598 2.70 33.96 -20.36
CA GLU A 598 2.12 32.85 -21.14
C GLU A 598 3.09 32.34 -22.21
N GLU A 599 3.82 33.25 -22.86
CA GLU A 599 4.83 32.92 -23.87
C GLU A 599 5.99 32.05 -23.31
N ASN A 600 6.19 32.06 -21.98
CA ASN A 600 7.24 31.32 -21.31
C ASN A 600 6.82 29.92 -20.83
N VAL A 601 5.55 29.52 -20.98
CA VAL A 601 5.03 28.24 -20.45
C VAL A 601 5.86 27.05 -20.93
N LYS A 602 6.17 26.97 -22.23
CA LYS A 602 6.96 25.86 -22.79
C LYS A 602 8.38 25.81 -22.21
N LYS A 603 9.02 26.96 -22.02
CA LYS A 603 10.36 27.08 -21.42
C LYS A 603 10.34 26.61 -19.96
N ALA A 604 9.32 27.00 -19.20
CA ALA A 604 9.12 26.59 -17.82
C ALA A 604 8.82 25.08 -17.69
N GLN A 605 7.96 24.53 -18.55
CA GLN A 605 7.68 23.09 -18.58
C GLN A 605 8.93 22.27 -18.92
N ALA A 606 9.81 22.75 -19.80
CA ALA A 606 11.09 22.12 -20.07
C ALA A 606 12.00 22.10 -18.83
N ALA A 607 12.10 23.22 -18.10
CA ALA A 607 12.85 23.27 -16.85
C ALA A 607 12.29 22.31 -15.79
N PHE A 608 10.96 22.24 -15.68
CA PHE A 608 10.27 21.33 -14.78
C PHE A 608 10.57 19.86 -15.10
N HIS A 609 10.47 19.49 -16.39
CA HIS A 609 10.79 18.15 -16.86
C HIS A 609 12.23 17.73 -16.51
N VAL A 610 13.20 18.64 -16.69
CA VAL A 610 14.61 18.38 -16.34
C VAL A 610 14.75 18.02 -14.85
N ARG A 611 14.03 18.70 -13.95
CA ARG A 611 14.07 18.40 -12.50
C ARG A 611 13.31 17.14 -12.13
N CYS A 612 12.16 16.87 -12.72
CA CYS A 612 11.44 15.62 -12.50
C CYS A 612 12.26 14.40 -12.96
N LYS A 613 12.88 14.47 -14.14
CA LYS A 613 13.75 13.41 -14.65
C LYS A 613 14.99 13.20 -13.78
N ALA A 614 15.68 14.27 -13.40
CA ALA A 614 16.87 14.16 -12.56
C ALA A 614 16.58 13.52 -11.20
N ASN A 615 15.46 13.90 -10.57
CA ASN A 615 15.04 13.29 -9.31
C ASN A 615 14.56 11.84 -9.48
N SER A 616 13.88 11.51 -10.59
CA SER A 616 13.56 10.12 -10.96
C SER A 616 14.82 9.26 -11.04
N GLU A 617 15.85 9.72 -11.75
CA GLU A 617 17.15 9.02 -11.86
C GLU A 617 17.88 8.92 -10.51
N ALA A 618 17.74 9.92 -9.64
CA ALA A 618 18.30 9.93 -8.29
C ALA A 618 17.65 8.87 -7.39
N THR A 619 16.36 8.57 -7.54
CA THR A 619 15.71 7.44 -6.82
C THR A 619 16.34 6.09 -7.17
N LEU A 620 16.91 5.97 -8.38
CA LEU A 620 17.55 4.76 -8.87
C LEU A 620 19.06 4.75 -8.60
N GLY A 621 19.60 5.79 -7.96
CA GLY A 621 21.05 5.95 -7.77
C GLY A 621 21.81 6.10 -9.09
N SER A 622 21.15 6.56 -10.15
CA SER A 622 21.67 6.60 -11.52
C SER A 622 21.93 8.01 -12.05
N TYR A 623 21.55 9.04 -11.30
CA TYR A 623 21.76 10.43 -11.69
C TYR A 623 23.26 10.75 -11.76
N LYS A 624 23.66 11.42 -12.84
CA LYS A 624 25.07 11.70 -13.18
C LYS A 624 25.51 13.14 -12.91
N GLY A 625 24.61 14.02 -12.47
CA GLY A 625 24.94 15.44 -12.27
C GLY A 625 25.08 16.22 -13.59
N ASP A 626 24.51 15.70 -14.68
CA ASP A 626 24.64 16.22 -16.05
C ASP A 626 23.38 16.94 -16.53
N ALA A 627 22.40 17.14 -15.65
CA ALA A 627 21.22 17.89 -16.02
C ALA A 627 21.55 19.36 -16.31
N THR A 628 20.95 19.88 -17.36
CA THR A 628 21.06 21.30 -17.70
C THR A 628 20.52 22.15 -16.55
N LEU A 629 21.41 22.88 -15.87
CA LEU A 629 21.03 23.75 -14.76
C LEU A 629 20.31 24.98 -15.31
N GLY A 630 19.01 25.06 -15.06
CA GLY A 630 18.23 26.28 -15.27
C GLY A 630 18.64 27.37 -14.30
N GLU A 631 18.24 28.61 -14.60
CA GLU A 631 18.44 29.74 -13.68
C GLU A 631 17.85 29.42 -12.30
N GLY A 632 18.65 29.57 -11.24
CA GLY A 632 18.27 29.25 -9.87
C GLY A 632 18.42 27.80 -9.42
N ALA A 633 18.80 26.86 -10.28
CA ALA A 633 18.91 25.44 -9.90
C ALA A 633 19.98 25.16 -8.82
N ALA A 634 21.04 25.98 -8.78
CA ALA A 634 22.12 25.88 -7.79
C ALA A 634 21.95 26.83 -6.59
N GLU A 635 20.95 27.71 -6.60
CA GLU A 635 20.75 28.70 -5.54
C GLU A 635 20.25 28.04 -4.26
N SER A 636 20.76 28.48 -3.11
CA SER A 636 20.22 28.07 -1.81
C SER A 636 18.76 28.48 -1.72
N LEU A 637 17.90 27.54 -1.31
CA LEU A 637 16.47 27.79 -1.12
C LEU A 637 16.12 27.98 0.36
N HIS A 638 17.14 28.05 1.23
CA HIS A 638 16.97 28.25 2.65
C HIS A 638 16.33 29.61 2.95
N VAL A 639 15.38 29.59 3.86
CA VAL A 639 14.74 30.78 4.43
C VAL A 639 14.72 30.56 5.92
N LYS A 640 15.32 31.48 6.67
CA LYS A 640 15.42 31.38 8.13
C LYS A 640 14.02 31.30 8.75
N ASP A 641 13.84 30.37 9.69
CA ASP A 641 12.57 30.14 10.40
C ASP A 641 11.37 29.96 9.45
N TYR A 642 11.53 29.18 8.37
CA TYR A 642 10.51 29.06 7.33
C TYR A 642 9.15 28.53 7.84
N LYS A 643 8.10 29.37 7.68
CA LYS A 643 6.70 29.05 8.00
C LYS A 643 5.86 29.02 6.71
N TYR A 644 5.08 27.95 6.53
CA TYR A 644 4.14 27.73 5.40
C TYR A 644 2.85 28.55 5.51
#